data_AF-A0A961MSW9-F1
#
_entry.id   AF-A0A961MSW9-F1
#
_cell.length_a   1.000
_cell.length_b   1.000
_cell.length_c   1.000
_cell.angle_alpha   90.00
_cell.angle_beta   90.00
_cell.angle_gamma   90.00
#
_symmetry.space_group_name_H-M   'P 1'
#
loop_
_entity.id
_entity.type
_entity.pdbx_description
1 polymer ?
#
loop_
_entity_poly.entity_id
_entity_poly.type
_entity_poly.pdbx_seq_one_letter_code
_entity_poly.pdbx_strand_id
1 'polypeptide(L)'
;MTLPIALRLALRELRGGLAGFRIFLACLALGVAAIAAVGSVRMAIEEGLSREAASILGGDAQIEFTYRFADQAERDWMAEKATEISGLVDFRSMAAFADGSGETQRALVQVKAVDGAYPLYGRVELAGGGSLAAALATRDGLPGLVAQRILIDRFGLERGDVLRLGTQDFRLSDELLVEPDAAASGFGLGPRVIVLLKDLADSGLLTEGSLFDSSYRLRLPPEADLAALRDEARARFADTGLQWRDRRNGAPGLSRFVDRLGAFLVLIGLAGLAVGGVGVSAAVRAHLEGKTETIATLKTLGATGGTVFAVYLAQIGLLSLAGIALGLVLGAGAPLVAAPLIEARLPMPAAFGLYARPLAEAAAYGALTALIFSIWPLARARDIRAAELFRDLTAARRAWPAPRFVAATLALAGLLVGLATWLSGAPELALGTAGGVIGALLLLLLAAHGLRRLARRVARGRLARGRPALRWALAALGGPSGETASVVLSLGLGLSVLAAVGQIDSNLRGLITRDLPARAPAYFFVDIQNDQLEGFLETAWAEPGVTAVETAPMLRGIITRINGQPAREVAGGHWTLNGDRGVTYAATSPPGTVITEGAWWPEDYAGPPLMSFAEQEGRELGLMLGDTLTVNILGRDLTATIANFREVKFETMGINFLMTVDPAALAGAPHTHIATVYAEPEAEAPL
;
A
#
# COMPACT_ATOMS: atom_id res chain seq x y z
N MET A 1 50.72 -3.48 -15.14
CA MET A 1 51.02 -3.28 -13.71
C MET A 1 49.95 -3.95 -12.87
N THR A 2 50.33 -4.57 -11.76
CA THR A 2 49.45 -5.40 -10.91
C THR A 2 48.53 -4.52 -10.04
N LEU A 3 47.27 -4.95 -9.84
CA LEU A 3 46.26 -4.34 -8.96
C LEU A 3 46.81 -3.83 -7.59
N PRO A 4 47.71 -4.54 -6.89
CA PRO A 4 48.34 -4.06 -5.67
C PRO A 4 49.15 -2.76 -5.79
N ILE A 5 49.78 -2.48 -6.95
CA ILE A 5 50.49 -1.22 -7.18
C ILE A 5 49.50 -0.07 -7.30
N ALA A 6 48.39 -0.28 -8.02
CA ALA A 6 47.33 0.71 -8.15
C ALA A 6 46.72 1.07 -6.78
N LEU A 7 46.48 0.06 -5.94
CA LEU A 7 45.96 0.25 -4.59
C LEU A 7 46.94 1.02 -3.68
N ARG A 8 48.24 0.70 -3.74
CA ARG A 8 49.27 1.45 -2.97
C ARG A 8 49.36 2.92 -3.39
N LEU A 9 49.27 3.19 -4.70
CA LEU A 9 49.26 4.55 -5.23
C LEU A 9 48.01 5.30 -4.77
N ALA A 10 46.82 4.68 -4.87
CA ALA A 10 45.57 5.25 -4.39
C ALA A 10 45.60 5.59 -2.89
N LEU A 11 46.11 4.68 -2.05
CA LEU A 11 46.24 4.91 -0.60
C LEU A 11 47.24 6.02 -0.24
N ARG A 12 48.32 6.15 -1.00
CA ARG A 12 49.29 7.25 -0.81
C ARG A 12 48.69 8.59 -1.25
N GLU A 13 47.92 8.61 -2.32
CA GLU A 13 47.26 9.82 -2.81
C GLU A 13 46.16 10.30 -1.87
N LEU A 14 45.41 9.38 -1.24
CA LEU A 14 44.40 9.71 -0.21
C LEU A 14 44.98 10.41 1.03
N ARG A 15 46.27 10.23 1.34
CA ARG A 15 46.95 10.95 2.44
C ARG A 15 47.11 12.45 2.15
N GLY A 16 46.98 12.88 0.90
CA GLY A 16 46.98 14.29 0.49
C GLY A 16 45.71 15.05 0.86
N GLY A 17 44.69 14.39 1.44
CA GLY A 17 43.50 15.00 2.03
C GLY A 17 42.17 14.60 1.38
N LEU A 18 41.10 14.58 2.19
CA LEU A 18 39.73 14.21 1.79
C LEU A 18 38.84 15.41 1.43
N ALA A 19 39.38 16.63 1.45
CA ALA A 19 38.60 17.87 1.32
C ALA A 19 37.74 17.91 0.03
N GLY A 20 38.25 17.37 -1.08
CA GLY A 20 37.54 17.30 -2.36
C GLY A 20 36.41 16.25 -2.43
N PHE A 21 36.29 15.35 -1.45
CA PHE A 21 35.34 14.24 -1.47
C PHE A 21 34.24 14.33 -0.40
N ARG A 22 34.20 15.41 0.40
CA ARG A 22 33.22 15.57 1.49
C ARG A 22 31.78 15.51 0.99
N ILE A 23 31.50 16.20 -0.12
CA ILE A 23 30.17 16.21 -0.75
C ILE A 23 29.82 14.82 -1.31
N PHE A 24 30.77 14.17 -1.97
CA PHE A 24 30.62 12.80 -2.47
C PHE A 24 30.25 11.82 -1.34
N LEU A 25 31.00 11.86 -0.22
CA LEU A 25 30.76 11.01 0.94
C LEU A 25 29.40 11.31 1.58
N ALA A 26 29.06 12.59 1.75
CA ALA A 26 27.79 12.99 2.35
C ALA A 26 26.59 12.55 1.49
N CYS A 27 26.63 12.76 0.17
CA CYS A 27 25.56 12.35 -0.73
C CYS A 27 25.36 10.83 -0.74
N LEU A 28 26.47 10.07 -0.83
CA LEU A 28 26.40 8.62 -0.84
C LEU A 28 25.93 8.06 0.51
N ALA A 29 26.47 8.56 1.62
CA ALA A 29 26.06 8.15 2.95
C ALA A 29 24.59 8.45 3.22
N LEU A 30 24.10 9.64 2.86
CA LEU A 30 22.71 10.03 3.09
C LEU A 30 21.73 9.23 2.23
N GLY A 31 22.06 8.97 0.95
CA GLY A 31 21.23 8.13 0.09
C GLY A 31 21.16 6.68 0.55
N VAL A 32 22.29 6.10 0.95
CA VAL A 32 22.34 4.72 1.51
C VAL A 32 21.62 4.67 2.87
N ALA A 33 21.80 5.68 3.73
CA ALA A 33 21.14 5.76 5.02
C ALA A 33 19.62 5.81 4.90
N ALA A 34 19.10 6.59 3.96
CA ALA A 34 17.66 6.69 3.73
C ALA A 34 17.05 5.34 3.33
N ILE A 35 17.66 4.63 2.38
CA ILE A 35 17.17 3.32 1.92
C ILE A 35 17.30 2.28 3.03
N ALA A 36 18.44 2.25 3.74
CA ALA A 36 18.67 1.34 4.85
C ALA A 36 17.67 1.58 6.01
N ALA A 37 17.39 2.83 6.37
CA ALA A 37 16.46 3.18 7.43
C ALA A 37 15.04 2.76 7.08
N VAL A 38 14.55 3.14 5.89
CA VAL A 38 13.21 2.78 5.41
C VAL A 38 13.04 1.26 5.36
N GLY A 39 14.00 0.55 4.76
CA GLY A 39 13.94 -0.91 4.66
C GLY A 39 14.01 -1.60 6.03
N SER A 40 14.76 -1.04 6.98
CA SER A 40 14.82 -1.57 8.35
C SER A 40 13.51 -1.35 9.11
N VAL A 41 12.86 -0.19 8.96
CA VAL A 41 11.53 0.08 9.54
C VAL A 41 10.48 -0.85 8.93
N ARG A 42 10.50 -1.04 7.61
CA ARG A 42 9.62 -1.99 6.92
C ARG A 42 9.77 -3.40 7.50
N MET A 43 10.99 -3.91 7.59
CA MET A 43 11.26 -5.24 8.16
C MET A 43 10.90 -5.34 9.65
N ALA A 44 11.09 -4.26 10.43
CA ALA A 44 10.68 -4.21 11.83
C ALA A 44 9.18 -4.39 11.99
N ILE A 45 8.38 -3.72 11.15
CA ILE A 45 6.93 -3.85 11.15
C ILE A 45 6.53 -5.25 10.65
N GLU A 46 7.10 -5.76 9.56
CA GLU A 46 6.81 -7.11 9.05
C GLU A 46 7.12 -8.21 10.09
N GLU A 47 8.27 -8.13 10.77
CA GLU A 47 8.66 -9.07 11.81
C GLU A 47 7.77 -8.92 13.06
N GLY A 48 7.43 -7.69 13.46
CA GLY A 48 6.50 -7.43 14.56
C GLY A 48 5.13 -8.04 14.30
N LEU A 49 4.59 -7.81 13.10
CA LEU A 49 3.35 -8.42 12.64
C LEU A 49 3.44 -9.94 12.57
N SER A 50 4.56 -10.51 12.12
CA SER A 50 4.75 -11.97 12.06
C SER A 50 4.81 -12.61 13.45
N ARG A 51 5.49 -11.97 14.41
CA ARG A 51 5.58 -12.44 15.81
C ARG A 51 4.23 -12.42 16.51
N GLU A 52 3.46 -11.37 16.29
CA GLU A 52 2.14 -11.21 16.91
C GLU A 52 1.02 -11.74 16.04
N ALA A 53 1.30 -12.34 14.88
CA ALA A 53 0.29 -12.71 13.90
C ALA A 53 -0.79 -13.64 14.46
N ALA A 54 -0.42 -14.57 15.35
CA ALA A 54 -1.38 -15.47 16.00
C ALA A 54 -2.27 -14.73 17.01
N SER A 55 -1.74 -13.73 17.72
CA SER A 55 -2.52 -12.87 18.62
C SER A 55 -3.43 -11.92 17.83
N ILE A 56 -2.88 -11.30 16.78
CA ILE A 56 -3.60 -10.41 15.87
C ILE A 56 -4.77 -11.17 15.22
N LEU A 57 -4.54 -12.38 14.72
CA LEU A 57 -5.58 -13.23 14.14
C LEU A 57 -6.54 -13.80 15.21
N GLY A 58 -6.07 -13.94 16.45
CA GLY A 58 -6.75 -14.64 17.54
C GLY A 58 -6.67 -16.18 17.45
N GLY A 59 -5.77 -16.72 16.63
CA GLY A 59 -5.62 -18.15 16.33
C GLY A 59 -4.39 -18.44 15.46
N ASP A 60 -3.98 -19.70 15.34
CA ASP A 60 -2.97 -20.11 14.35
C ASP A 60 -3.53 -20.08 12.92
N ALA A 61 -4.82 -20.42 12.81
CA ALA A 61 -5.63 -20.32 11.62
C ALA A 61 -7.03 -19.81 11.95
N GLN A 62 -7.69 -19.24 10.95
CA GLN A 62 -9.08 -18.82 11.00
C GLN A 62 -9.79 -19.31 9.75
N ILE A 63 -10.98 -19.87 9.97
CA ILE A 63 -11.95 -20.14 8.93
C ILE A 63 -13.10 -19.16 9.12
N GLU A 64 -13.39 -18.39 8.09
CA GLU A 64 -14.43 -17.36 8.09
C GLU A 64 -15.50 -17.71 7.06
N PHE A 65 -16.76 -17.54 7.47
CA PHE A 65 -17.95 -17.72 6.64
C PHE A 65 -18.83 -16.50 6.73
N THR A 66 -19.28 -16.02 5.57
CA THR A 66 -20.19 -14.88 5.45
C THR A 66 -21.63 -15.38 5.52
N TYR A 67 -22.48 -14.73 6.33
CA TYR A 67 -23.94 -14.92 6.42
C TYR A 67 -24.43 -16.31 6.79
N ARG A 68 -23.52 -17.17 7.27
CA ARG A 68 -23.85 -18.50 7.76
C ARG A 68 -22.88 -18.93 8.83
N PHE A 69 -23.28 -19.91 9.60
CA PHE A 69 -22.38 -20.67 10.46
C PHE A 69 -21.75 -21.82 9.67
N ALA A 70 -20.69 -22.41 10.22
CA ALA A 70 -20.11 -23.63 9.68
C ALA A 70 -21.17 -24.75 9.67
N ASP A 71 -21.09 -25.67 8.71
CA ASP A 71 -21.88 -26.89 8.71
C ASP A 71 -21.23 -27.96 9.60
N GLN A 72 -21.96 -29.06 9.86
CA GLN A 72 -21.43 -30.11 10.72
C GLN A 72 -20.13 -30.72 10.18
N ALA A 73 -20.04 -30.97 8.86
CA ALA A 73 -18.84 -31.51 8.24
C ALA A 73 -17.62 -30.58 8.36
N GLU A 74 -17.84 -29.26 8.32
CA GLU A 74 -16.80 -28.25 8.48
C GLU A 74 -16.35 -28.18 9.95
N ARG A 75 -17.31 -28.21 10.90
CA ARG A 75 -17.02 -28.29 12.34
C ARG A 75 -16.23 -29.54 12.72
N ASP A 76 -16.61 -30.69 12.19
CA ASP A 76 -15.93 -31.96 12.46
C ASP A 76 -14.50 -31.95 11.92
N TRP A 77 -14.29 -31.40 10.71
CA TRP A 77 -12.95 -31.23 10.14
C TRP A 77 -12.08 -30.28 11.00
N MET A 78 -12.66 -29.16 11.46
CA MET A 78 -11.94 -28.25 12.36
C MET A 78 -11.55 -28.94 13.67
N ALA A 79 -12.46 -29.72 14.26
CA ALA A 79 -12.23 -30.46 15.49
C ALA A 79 -11.18 -31.58 15.34
N GLU A 80 -11.05 -32.15 14.15
CA GLU A 80 -10.01 -33.15 13.84
C GLU A 80 -8.61 -32.51 13.78
N LYS A 81 -8.49 -31.31 13.20
CA LYS A 81 -7.18 -30.67 12.95
C LYS A 81 -6.72 -29.76 14.09
N ALA A 82 -7.64 -29.17 14.84
CA ALA A 82 -7.34 -28.20 15.88
C ALA A 82 -7.34 -28.82 17.28
N THR A 83 -6.48 -28.31 18.15
CA THR A 83 -6.46 -28.66 19.58
C THR A 83 -7.54 -27.92 20.37
N GLU A 84 -7.86 -26.70 19.94
CA GLU A 84 -8.90 -25.86 20.53
C GLU A 84 -9.51 -24.99 19.43
N ILE A 85 -10.82 -24.74 19.55
CA ILE A 85 -11.59 -23.93 18.60
C ILE A 85 -12.33 -22.86 19.39
N SER A 86 -12.30 -21.63 18.89
CA SER A 86 -13.16 -20.56 19.38
C SER A 86 -13.98 -20.00 18.22
N GLY A 87 -15.31 -20.07 18.37
CA GLY A 87 -16.28 -19.50 17.45
C GLY A 87 -16.69 -18.10 17.89
N LEU A 88 -16.75 -17.17 16.95
CA LEU A 88 -17.28 -15.84 17.16
C LEU A 88 -18.10 -15.37 15.96
N VAL A 89 -18.97 -14.38 16.19
CA VAL A 89 -19.73 -13.70 15.15
C VAL A 89 -19.49 -12.21 15.25
N ASP A 90 -19.17 -11.58 14.13
CA ASP A 90 -18.98 -10.14 14.02
C ASP A 90 -20.06 -9.57 13.09
N PHE A 91 -20.80 -8.57 13.57
CA PHE A 91 -21.87 -7.94 12.79
C PHE A 91 -22.17 -6.53 13.28
N ARG A 92 -22.93 -5.79 12.47
CA ARG A 92 -23.36 -4.42 12.77
C ARG A 92 -24.74 -4.45 13.37
N SER A 93 -24.98 -3.65 14.40
CA SER A 93 -26.31 -3.53 15.01
C SER A 93 -26.52 -2.14 15.59
N MET A 94 -27.78 -1.82 15.90
CA MET A 94 -28.14 -0.59 16.59
C MET A 94 -28.28 -0.88 18.08
N ALA A 95 -27.41 -0.26 18.89
CA ALA A 95 -27.59 -0.21 20.32
C ALA A 95 -28.61 0.88 20.66
N ALA A 96 -29.59 0.53 21.48
CA ALA A 96 -30.57 1.46 22.03
C ALA A 96 -30.38 1.60 23.53
N PHE A 97 -30.41 2.83 24.03
CA PHE A 97 -30.38 3.16 25.44
C PHE A 97 -31.56 4.07 25.74
N ALA A 98 -32.45 3.63 26.63
CA ALA A 98 -33.50 4.47 27.14
C ALA A 98 -32.94 5.22 28.34
N ASP A 99 -32.69 6.51 28.19
CA ASP A 99 -32.30 7.31 29.34
C ASP A 99 -33.51 7.51 30.27
N GLY A 100 -33.25 7.80 31.53
CA GLY A 100 -34.30 8.03 32.54
C GLY A 100 -35.22 9.22 32.22
N SER A 101 -35.00 9.96 31.13
CA SER A 101 -35.83 11.08 30.69
C SER A 101 -36.96 10.66 29.75
N GLY A 102 -36.95 9.40 29.28
CA GLY A 102 -37.96 8.85 28.35
C GLY A 102 -37.57 8.96 26.88
N GLU A 103 -36.41 9.54 26.56
CA GLU A 103 -35.85 9.51 25.21
C GLU A 103 -34.99 8.25 25.01
N THR A 104 -35.12 7.62 23.84
CA THR A 104 -34.31 6.46 23.46
C THR A 104 -33.21 6.90 22.51
N GLN A 105 -31.98 6.94 23.01
CA GLN A 105 -30.81 7.20 22.20
C GLN A 105 -30.43 5.94 21.43
N ARG A 106 -30.00 6.10 20.17
CA ARG A 106 -29.59 4.99 19.31
C ARG A 106 -28.25 5.28 18.65
N ALA A 107 -27.41 4.28 18.55
CA ALA A 107 -26.11 4.37 17.92
C ALA A 107 -25.76 3.07 17.20
N LEU A 108 -25.16 3.19 16.03
CA LEU A 108 -24.58 2.06 15.33
C LEU A 108 -23.38 1.55 16.12
N VAL A 109 -23.33 0.25 16.38
CA VAL A 109 -22.26 -0.45 17.08
C VAL A 109 -21.78 -1.65 16.28
N GLN A 110 -20.52 -2.01 16.45
CA GLN A 110 -19.97 -3.26 15.92
C GLN A 110 -20.04 -4.32 17.03
N VAL A 111 -20.99 -5.23 16.92
CA VAL A 111 -21.21 -6.29 17.91
C VAL A 111 -20.32 -7.48 17.59
N LYS A 112 -19.60 -7.94 18.61
CA LYS A 112 -18.80 -9.14 18.59
C LYS A 112 -19.32 -10.14 19.60
N ALA A 113 -19.94 -11.18 19.08
CA ALA A 113 -20.51 -12.26 19.85
C ALA A 113 -19.46 -13.37 20.00
N VAL A 114 -18.99 -13.63 21.21
CA VAL A 114 -17.89 -14.56 21.47
C VAL A 114 -18.37 -15.80 22.21
N ASP A 115 -17.71 -16.94 22.00
CA ASP A 115 -17.90 -18.11 22.83
C ASP A 115 -17.11 -18.05 24.15
N GLY A 116 -17.18 -19.12 24.94
CA GLY A 116 -16.47 -19.21 26.21
C GLY A 116 -14.96 -19.47 26.10
N ALA A 117 -14.47 -19.86 24.92
CA ALA A 117 -13.05 -20.13 24.67
C ALA A 117 -12.28 -18.86 24.26
N TYR A 118 -12.99 -17.80 23.85
CA TYR A 118 -12.38 -16.53 23.50
C TYR A 118 -11.81 -15.77 24.72
N PRO A 119 -10.63 -15.15 24.61
CA PRO A 119 -9.68 -15.22 23.49
C PRO A 119 -8.76 -16.45 23.57
N LEU A 120 -8.48 -17.10 22.42
CA LEU A 120 -7.48 -18.18 22.36
C LEU A 120 -6.04 -17.64 22.50
N TYR A 121 -5.76 -16.46 21.99
CA TYR A 121 -4.45 -15.83 22.07
C TYR A 121 -4.61 -14.38 22.51
N GLY A 122 -3.63 -13.88 23.28
CA GLY A 122 -3.69 -12.54 23.87
C GLY A 122 -4.63 -12.45 25.07
N ARG A 123 -4.92 -11.22 25.49
CA ARG A 123 -5.77 -10.91 26.64
C ARG A 123 -6.65 -9.70 26.30
N VAL A 124 -7.91 -9.75 26.70
CA VAL A 124 -8.78 -8.57 26.73
C VAL A 124 -8.49 -7.77 28.00
N GLU A 125 -8.28 -6.47 27.85
CA GLU A 125 -8.10 -5.55 28.98
C GLU A 125 -9.37 -4.75 29.22
N LEU A 126 -9.85 -4.81 30.45
CA LEU A 126 -11.03 -4.09 30.93
C LEU A 126 -10.61 -3.03 31.94
N ALA A 127 -11.30 -1.89 31.97
CA ALA A 127 -10.97 -0.82 32.91
C ALA A 127 -11.11 -1.23 34.38
N GLY A 128 -12.01 -2.17 34.71
CA GLY A 128 -12.15 -2.73 36.05
C GLY A 128 -11.14 -3.82 36.40
N GLY A 129 -10.28 -4.23 35.46
CA GLY A 129 -9.22 -5.23 35.66
C GLY A 129 -9.71 -6.68 35.81
N GLY A 130 -11.01 -6.94 35.73
CA GLY A 130 -11.59 -8.29 35.78
C GLY A 130 -11.36 -9.12 34.52
N SER A 131 -11.68 -10.42 34.58
CA SER A 131 -11.67 -11.29 33.40
C SER A 131 -12.90 -11.07 32.52
N LEU A 132 -12.76 -11.17 31.19
CA LEU A 132 -13.86 -11.07 30.23
C LEU A 132 -15.03 -12.02 30.56
N ALA A 133 -14.73 -13.29 30.87
CA ALA A 133 -15.76 -14.28 31.21
C ALA A 133 -16.63 -13.86 32.42
N ALA A 134 -16.04 -13.17 33.41
CA ALA A 134 -16.76 -12.68 34.58
C ALA A 134 -17.55 -11.38 34.29
N ALA A 135 -17.08 -10.57 33.32
CA ALA A 135 -17.76 -9.37 32.87
C ALA A 135 -18.98 -9.71 31.98
N LEU A 136 -18.90 -10.77 31.17
CA LEU A 136 -20.01 -11.19 30.31
C LEU A 136 -21.01 -12.13 31.01
N ALA A 137 -20.69 -12.62 32.21
CA ALA A 137 -21.57 -13.51 32.95
C ALA A 137 -22.92 -12.82 33.28
N THR A 138 -24.00 -13.58 33.17
CA THR A 138 -25.35 -13.13 33.53
C THR A 138 -25.42 -12.72 35.00
N ARG A 139 -25.90 -11.51 35.28
CA ARG A 139 -26.14 -10.98 36.64
C ARG A 139 -27.52 -10.37 36.71
N ASP A 140 -28.25 -10.65 37.79
CA ASP A 140 -29.62 -10.17 38.00
C ASP A 140 -30.58 -10.48 36.83
N GLY A 141 -30.38 -11.63 36.18
CA GLY A 141 -31.20 -12.08 35.04
C GLY A 141 -30.83 -11.46 33.69
N LEU A 142 -29.88 -10.52 33.63
CA LEU A 142 -29.43 -9.90 32.38
C LEU A 142 -28.02 -10.36 31.98
N PRO A 143 -27.78 -10.67 30.69
CA PRO A 143 -26.45 -10.99 30.18
C PRO A 143 -25.52 -9.76 30.25
N GLY A 144 -24.24 -10.01 30.49
CA GLY A 144 -23.22 -8.96 30.57
C GLY A 144 -22.75 -8.52 29.18
N LEU A 145 -22.42 -7.23 29.07
CA LEU A 145 -21.91 -6.60 27.86
C LEU A 145 -20.73 -5.69 28.21
N VAL A 146 -19.71 -5.69 27.37
CA VAL A 146 -18.57 -4.76 27.48
C VAL A 146 -18.55 -3.86 26.25
N ALA A 147 -18.38 -2.56 26.45
CA ALA A 147 -18.38 -1.56 25.37
C ALA A 147 -17.13 -0.68 25.40
N GLN A 148 -16.72 -0.16 24.24
CA GLN A 148 -15.68 0.87 24.16
C GLN A 148 -16.13 2.20 24.77
N ARG A 149 -15.16 2.95 25.30
CA ARG A 149 -15.32 4.28 25.88
C ARG A 149 -16.16 5.23 25.05
N ILE A 150 -15.95 5.25 23.73
CA ILE A 150 -16.67 6.16 22.82
C ILE A 150 -18.20 5.95 22.84
N LEU A 151 -18.68 4.71 23.02
CA LEU A 151 -20.12 4.44 23.16
C LEU A 151 -20.62 4.86 24.55
N ILE A 152 -19.82 4.57 25.58
CA ILE A 152 -20.10 4.93 26.97
C ILE A 152 -20.26 6.45 27.10
N ASP A 153 -19.32 7.21 26.56
CA ASP A 153 -19.35 8.67 26.62
C ASP A 153 -20.47 9.24 25.75
N ARG A 154 -20.77 8.64 24.58
CA ARG A 154 -21.84 9.08 23.69
C ARG A 154 -23.23 8.98 24.33
N PHE A 155 -23.50 7.89 25.04
CA PHE A 155 -24.79 7.66 25.71
C PHE A 155 -24.79 8.14 27.17
N GLY A 156 -23.63 8.55 27.71
CA GLY A 156 -23.48 8.91 29.12
C GLY A 156 -23.68 7.72 30.07
N LEU A 157 -23.25 6.52 29.67
CA LEU A 157 -23.51 5.27 30.41
C LEU A 157 -22.65 5.14 31.67
N GLU A 158 -23.23 4.52 32.69
CA GLU A 158 -22.54 4.04 33.88
C GLU A 158 -22.52 2.51 33.94
N ARG A 159 -21.56 1.93 34.69
CA ARG A 159 -21.53 0.47 34.89
C ARG A 159 -22.80 0.04 35.62
N GLY A 160 -23.52 -0.92 35.04
CA GLY A 160 -24.81 -1.41 35.53
C GLY A 160 -26.00 -1.01 34.65
N ASP A 161 -25.82 -0.02 33.78
CA ASP A 161 -26.87 0.42 32.86
C ASP A 161 -27.25 -0.67 31.86
N VAL A 162 -28.50 -0.60 31.39
CA VAL A 162 -29.08 -1.59 30.48
C VAL A 162 -29.16 -1.01 29.08
N LEU A 163 -28.51 -1.67 28.13
CA LEU A 163 -28.61 -1.38 26.71
C LEU A 163 -29.38 -2.49 26.03
N ARG A 164 -30.12 -2.12 24.99
CA ARG A 164 -30.85 -3.07 24.15
C ARG A 164 -30.15 -3.26 22.81
N LEU A 165 -29.97 -4.52 22.44
CA LEU A 165 -29.50 -4.96 21.12
C LEU A 165 -30.60 -5.81 20.48
N GLY A 166 -31.21 -5.31 19.40
CA GLY A 166 -32.37 -5.96 18.78
C GLY A 166 -33.55 -6.04 19.75
N THR A 167 -33.96 -7.26 20.09
CA THR A 167 -35.03 -7.52 21.08
C THR A 167 -34.51 -7.82 22.49
N GLN A 168 -33.19 -7.95 22.68
CA GLN A 168 -32.57 -8.44 23.91
C GLN A 168 -31.91 -7.31 24.71
N ASP A 169 -32.11 -7.33 26.03
CA ASP A 169 -31.50 -6.38 26.97
C ASP A 169 -30.19 -6.95 27.56
N PHE A 170 -29.17 -6.10 27.66
CA PHE A 170 -27.83 -6.40 28.13
C PHE A 170 -27.38 -5.38 29.18
N ARG A 171 -26.61 -5.83 30.17
CA ARG A 171 -26.06 -4.94 31.20
C ARG A 171 -24.61 -4.55 30.88
N LEU A 172 -24.33 -3.25 30.82
CA LEU A 172 -22.97 -2.72 30.73
C LEU A 172 -22.18 -3.11 31.98
N SER A 173 -21.26 -4.03 31.80
CA SER A 173 -20.50 -4.63 32.91
C SER A 173 -19.14 -3.97 33.10
N ASP A 174 -18.46 -3.62 32.01
CA ASP A 174 -17.20 -2.89 32.06
C ASP A 174 -16.91 -2.15 30.74
N GLU A 175 -15.89 -1.30 30.77
CA GLU A 175 -15.30 -0.64 29.60
C GLU A 175 -14.21 -1.52 28.97
N LEU A 176 -14.24 -1.64 27.64
CA LEU A 176 -13.22 -2.30 26.83
C LEU A 176 -12.07 -1.34 26.56
N LEU A 177 -10.86 -1.68 27.05
CA LEU A 177 -9.64 -0.93 26.78
C LEU A 177 -8.85 -1.53 25.61
N VAL A 178 -8.62 -2.84 25.63
CA VAL A 178 -7.81 -3.54 24.61
C VAL A 178 -8.52 -4.81 24.16
N GLU A 179 -8.67 -4.96 22.84
CA GLU A 179 -9.10 -6.18 22.15
C GLU A 179 -7.88 -6.77 21.41
N PRO A 180 -7.42 -8.00 21.74
CA PRO A 180 -6.14 -8.55 21.26
C PRO A 180 -6.08 -8.78 19.74
N ASP A 181 -7.25 -8.94 19.12
CA ASP A 181 -7.43 -9.36 17.74
C ASP A 181 -8.24 -8.33 16.91
N ALA A 182 -8.33 -7.09 17.40
CA ALA A 182 -9.05 -6.00 16.73
C ALA A 182 -8.54 -5.76 15.30
N ALA A 183 -7.22 -5.92 15.08
CA ALA A 183 -6.59 -5.71 13.78
C ALA A 183 -6.97 -6.78 12.73
N ALA A 184 -7.42 -7.97 13.13
CA ALA A 184 -7.91 -9.00 12.20
C ALA A 184 -9.41 -8.86 11.87
N SER A 185 -10.18 -8.21 12.74
CA SER A 185 -11.64 -8.02 12.60
C SER A 185 -12.05 -7.07 11.46
N GLY A 186 -11.09 -6.51 10.71
CA GLY A 186 -11.37 -5.67 9.54
C GLY A 186 -11.82 -4.24 9.87
N PHE A 187 -12.55 -3.61 8.94
CA PHE A 187 -13.05 -2.24 9.08
C PHE A 187 -14.39 -2.21 9.84
N GLY A 188 -14.38 -1.71 11.08
CA GLY A 188 -15.59 -1.50 11.90
C GLY A 188 -16.26 -0.16 11.59
N LEU A 189 -17.60 -0.14 11.52
CA LEU A 189 -18.40 1.08 11.24
C LEU A 189 -18.96 1.74 12.50
N GLY A 190 -18.69 1.19 13.69
CA GLY A 190 -19.14 1.74 14.96
C GLY A 190 -18.29 1.27 16.13
N PRO A 191 -18.52 1.82 17.33
CA PRO A 191 -17.84 1.40 18.56
C PRO A 191 -17.99 -0.11 18.81
N ARG A 192 -16.93 -0.73 19.30
CA ARG A 192 -16.94 -2.18 19.61
C ARG A 192 -17.77 -2.47 20.86
N VAL A 193 -18.60 -3.49 20.75
CA VAL A 193 -19.36 -4.11 21.83
C VAL A 193 -19.10 -5.62 21.83
N ILE A 194 -18.81 -6.21 23.00
CA ILE A 194 -18.59 -7.66 23.15
C ILE A 194 -19.68 -8.26 24.04
N VAL A 195 -20.28 -9.35 23.58
CA VAL A 195 -21.31 -10.14 24.28
C VAL A 195 -21.06 -11.64 24.08
N LEU A 196 -21.70 -12.51 24.87
CA LEU A 196 -21.65 -13.95 24.65
C LEU A 196 -22.57 -14.37 23.49
N LEU A 197 -22.08 -15.25 22.62
CA LEU A 197 -22.81 -15.73 21.44
C LEU A 197 -24.13 -16.41 21.80
N LYS A 198 -24.13 -17.21 22.88
CA LYS A 198 -25.34 -17.88 23.38
C LYS A 198 -26.44 -16.90 23.82
N ASP A 199 -26.08 -15.70 24.26
CA ASP A 199 -27.02 -14.71 24.79
C ASP A 199 -27.66 -13.87 23.68
N LEU A 200 -27.17 -14.00 22.43
CA LEU A 200 -27.72 -13.35 21.25
C LEU A 200 -28.68 -14.24 20.44
N ALA A 201 -28.78 -15.53 20.75
CA ALA A 201 -29.59 -16.47 19.95
C ALA A 201 -31.05 -16.03 19.80
N ASP A 202 -31.63 -15.41 20.83
CA ASP A 202 -33.03 -14.98 20.87
C ASP A 202 -33.23 -13.48 20.51
N SER A 203 -32.16 -12.78 20.13
CA SER A 203 -32.20 -11.32 19.84
C SER A 203 -32.83 -10.93 18.50
N GLY A 204 -33.09 -11.92 17.64
CA GLY A 204 -33.52 -11.71 16.24
C GLY A 204 -32.43 -11.14 15.32
N LEU A 205 -31.19 -11.00 15.80
CA LEU A 205 -30.09 -10.38 15.03
C LEU A 205 -29.26 -11.39 14.22
N LEU A 206 -29.39 -12.69 14.50
CA LEU A 206 -28.63 -13.77 13.88
C LEU A 206 -29.54 -14.71 13.07
N THR A 207 -30.50 -14.14 12.33
CA THR A 207 -31.44 -14.89 11.49
C THR A 207 -30.93 -15.05 10.06
N GLU A 208 -31.56 -15.94 9.28
CA GLU A 208 -31.28 -16.06 7.85
C GLU A 208 -31.54 -14.71 7.14
N GLY A 209 -30.57 -14.24 6.35
CA GLY A 209 -30.62 -12.94 5.68
C GLY A 209 -29.93 -11.80 6.43
N SER A 210 -29.61 -11.97 7.72
CA SER A 210 -28.84 -10.99 8.50
C SER A 210 -27.37 -10.94 8.06
N LEU A 211 -26.79 -9.73 8.07
CA LEU A 211 -25.42 -9.51 7.59
C LEU A 211 -24.40 -9.71 8.72
N PHE A 212 -23.95 -10.95 8.93
CA PHE A 212 -22.92 -11.30 9.91
C PHE A 212 -21.79 -12.14 9.33
N ASP A 213 -20.59 -12.03 9.90
CA ASP A 213 -19.46 -12.88 9.59
C ASP A 213 -19.23 -13.84 10.76
N SER A 214 -19.25 -15.15 10.53
CA SER A 214 -18.87 -16.15 11.54
C SER A 214 -17.41 -16.55 11.33
N SER A 215 -16.62 -16.47 12.40
CA SER A 215 -15.19 -16.79 12.38
C SER A 215 -14.90 -17.90 13.39
N TYR A 216 -14.20 -18.92 12.94
CA TYR A 216 -13.74 -20.05 13.73
C TYR A 216 -12.22 -20.01 13.79
N ARG A 217 -11.71 -19.73 14.99
CA ARG A 217 -10.28 -19.64 15.25
C ARG A 217 -9.78 -20.96 15.79
N LEU A 218 -8.65 -21.39 15.25
CA LEU A 218 -8.07 -22.69 15.50
C LEU A 218 -6.73 -22.52 16.20
N ARG A 219 -6.56 -23.16 17.35
CA ARG A 219 -5.24 -23.43 17.92
C ARG A 219 -4.75 -24.75 17.34
N LEU A 220 -3.69 -24.69 16.55
CA LEU A 220 -3.16 -25.86 15.86
C LEU A 220 -1.98 -26.47 16.65
N PRO A 221 -1.70 -27.77 16.48
CA PRO A 221 -0.48 -28.37 17.01
C PRO A 221 0.76 -27.58 16.52
N PRO A 222 1.82 -27.43 17.34
CA PRO A 222 3.00 -26.64 16.97
C PRO A 222 3.69 -27.07 15.67
N GLU A 223 3.58 -28.35 15.31
CA GLU A 223 4.18 -28.94 14.10
C GLU A 223 3.23 -28.95 12.88
N ALA A 224 2.04 -28.35 12.98
CA ALA A 224 1.07 -28.33 11.89
C ALA A 224 1.59 -27.53 10.69
N ASP A 225 1.56 -28.14 9.50
CA ASP A 225 1.85 -27.44 8.25
C ASP A 225 0.64 -26.62 7.80
N LEU A 226 0.71 -25.31 8.04
CA LEU A 226 -0.31 -24.34 7.65
C LEU A 226 -0.53 -24.28 6.12
N ALA A 227 0.48 -24.61 5.29
CA ALA A 227 0.32 -24.64 3.84
C ALA A 227 -0.55 -25.82 3.44
N ALA A 228 -0.20 -27.01 3.92
CA ALA A 228 -0.94 -28.23 3.65
C ALA A 228 -2.39 -28.13 4.14
N LEU A 229 -2.61 -27.64 5.36
CA LEU A 229 -3.97 -27.48 5.92
C LEU A 229 -4.83 -26.49 5.11
N ARG A 230 -4.24 -25.37 4.69
CA ARG A 230 -4.92 -24.40 3.81
C ARG A 230 -5.34 -25.05 2.49
N ASP A 231 -4.43 -25.80 1.88
CA ASP A 231 -4.65 -26.39 0.56
C ASP A 231 -5.69 -27.53 0.66
N GLU A 232 -5.67 -28.32 1.74
CA GLU A 232 -6.70 -29.30 2.06
C GLU A 232 -8.08 -28.65 2.28
N ALA A 233 -8.15 -27.61 3.12
CA ALA A 233 -9.40 -26.89 3.39
C ALA A 233 -10.00 -26.28 2.12
N ARG A 234 -9.15 -25.70 1.25
CA ARG A 234 -9.58 -25.17 -0.04
C ARG A 234 -10.03 -26.27 -1.00
N ALA A 235 -9.32 -27.39 -1.08
CA ALA A 235 -9.73 -28.48 -1.95
C ALA A 235 -11.09 -29.07 -1.56
N ARG A 236 -11.39 -29.11 -0.26
CA ARG A 236 -12.63 -29.71 0.26
C ARG A 236 -13.81 -28.75 0.30
N PHE A 237 -13.57 -27.47 0.58
CA PHE A 237 -14.62 -26.51 0.94
C PHE A 237 -14.59 -25.21 0.13
N ALA A 238 -13.76 -25.05 -0.90
CA ALA A 238 -13.69 -23.79 -1.66
C ALA A 238 -15.06 -23.34 -2.23
N ASP A 239 -15.91 -24.28 -2.65
CA ASP A 239 -17.22 -24.00 -3.24
C ASP A 239 -18.28 -23.59 -2.20
N THR A 240 -17.96 -23.71 -0.91
CA THR A 240 -18.89 -23.40 0.20
C THR A 240 -18.76 -21.97 0.73
N GLY A 241 -17.83 -21.18 0.18
CA GLY A 241 -17.53 -19.83 0.66
C GLY A 241 -16.49 -19.76 1.77
N LEU A 242 -15.81 -20.87 2.08
CA LEU A 242 -14.76 -20.91 3.09
C LEU A 242 -13.64 -19.92 2.76
N GLN A 243 -13.40 -18.99 3.69
CA GLN A 243 -12.24 -18.11 3.66
C GLN A 243 -11.21 -18.56 4.70
N TRP A 244 -10.04 -18.98 4.21
CA TRP A 244 -8.93 -19.37 5.07
C TRP A 244 -7.98 -18.19 5.30
N ARG A 245 -7.66 -17.94 6.57
CA ARG A 245 -6.57 -17.06 7.01
C ARG A 245 -5.69 -17.81 8.01
N ASP A 246 -4.41 -17.46 8.08
CA ASP A 246 -3.48 -18.07 9.04
C ASP A 246 -2.41 -17.10 9.50
N ARG A 247 -1.70 -17.46 10.58
CA ARG A 247 -0.67 -16.63 11.21
C ARG A 247 0.52 -16.29 10.32
N ARG A 248 0.68 -16.87 9.12
CA ARG A 248 1.71 -16.38 8.18
C ARG A 248 1.32 -15.02 7.61
N ASN A 249 0.04 -14.69 7.62
CA ASN A 249 -0.49 -13.42 7.18
C ASN A 249 -1.75 -13.03 7.98
N GLY A 250 -1.58 -12.77 9.29
CA GLY A 250 -2.68 -12.42 10.19
C GLY A 250 -3.37 -11.09 9.85
N ALA A 251 -2.68 -10.18 9.17
CA ALA A 251 -3.19 -8.87 8.75
C ALA A 251 -2.80 -8.54 7.29
N PRO A 252 -3.44 -9.17 6.29
CA PRO A 252 -3.05 -9.05 4.87
C PRO A 252 -3.26 -7.65 4.30
N GLY A 253 -4.26 -6.91 4.80
CA GLY A 253 -4.46 -5.51 4.42
C GLY A 253 -3.28 -4.64 4.85
N LEU A 254 -2.86 -4.82 6.10
CA LEU A 254 -1.76 -4.06 6.67
C LEU A 254 -0.41 -4.42 6.04
N SER A 255 -0.12 -5.71 5.85
CA SER A 255 1.10 -6.15 5.15
C SER A 255 1.21 -5.51 3.77
N ARG A 256 0.14 -5.55 2.96
CA ARG A 256 0.14 -4.94 1.62
C ARG A 256 0.35 -3.43 1.66
N PHE A 257 -0.23 -2.76 2.66
CA PHE A 257 -0.02 -1.32 2.85
C PHE A 257 1.44 -1.00 3.18
N VAL A 258 2.03 -1.74 4.14
CA VAL A 258 3.45 -1.61 4.53
C VAL A 258 4.37 -1.93 3.36
N ASP A 259 4.09 -2.98 2.58
CA ASP A 259 4.84 -3.34 1.38
C ASP A 259 4.83 -2.23 0.33
N ARG A 260 3.64 -1.67 0.04
CA ARG A 260 3.48 -0.60 -0.95
C ARG A 260 4.15 0.70 -0.51
N LEU A 261 3.98 1.09 0.76
CA LEU A 261 4.67 2.24 1.33
C LEU A 261 6.18 2.05 1.33
N GLY A 262 6.65 0.86 1.74
CA GLY A 262 8.06 0.51 1.73
C GLY A 262 8.65 0.59 0.32
N ALA A 263 7.98 0.00 -0.68
CA ALA A 263 8.40 0.08 -2.08
C ALA A 263 8.46 1.53 -2.57
N PHE A 264 7.44 2.35 -2.29
CA PHE A 264 7.41 3.76 -2.66
C PHE A 264 8.57 4.55 -2.02
N LEU A 265 8.82 4.37 -0.73
CA LEU A 265 9.89 5.06 -0.01
C LEU A 265 11.29 4.62 -0.48
N VAL A 266 11.48 3.33 -0.80
CA VAL A 266 12.73 2.83 -1.42
C VAL A 266 12.94 3.46 -2.79
N LEU A 267 11.89 3.56 -3.62
CA LEU A 267 11.96 4.19 -4.94
C LEU A 267 12.29 5.69 -4.84
N ILE A 268 11.73 6.40 -3.86
CA ILE A 268 12.14 7.78 -3.54
C ILE A 268 13.62 7.82 -3.15
N GLY A 269 14.07 6.89 -2.31
CA GLY A 269 15.47 6.76 -1.93
C GLY A 269 16.39 6.54 -3.12
N LEU A 270 16.00 5.71 -4.09
CA LEU A 270 16.71 5.49 -5.35
C LEU A 270 16.74 6.74 -6.24
N ALA A 271 15.64 7.50 -6.32
CA ALA A 271 15.61 8.80 -7.00
C ALA A 271 16.57 9.80 -6.33
N GLY A 272 16.60 9.83 -4.99
CA GLY A 272 17.56 10.60 -4.20
C GLY A 272 19.01 10.17 -4.46
N LEU A 273 19.28 8.86 -4.60
CA LEU A 273 20.58 8.34 -5.01
C LEU A 273 20.95 8.76 -6.43
N ALA A 274 19.99 8.86 -7.36
CA ALA A 274 20.25 9.37 -8.70
C ALA A 274 20.66 10.86 -8.67
N VAL A 275 19.99 11.68 -7.85
CA VAL A 275 20.39 13.09 -7.59
C VAL A 275 21.79 13.16 -7.00
N GLY A 276 22.05 12.37 -5.95
CA GLY A 276 23.38 12.24 -5.34
C GLY A 276 24.43 11.78 -6.35
N GLY A 277 24.06 10.87 -7.25
CA GLY A 277 24.89 10.32 -8.32
C GLY A 277 25.38 11.37 -9.31
N VAL A 278 24.53 12.32 -9.72
CA VAL A 278 24.96 13.45 -10.56
C VAL A 278 25.99 14.31 -9.81
N GLY A 279 25.77 14.56 -8.52
CA GLY A 279 26.74 15.24 -7.65
C GLY A 279 28.06 14.49 -7.51
N VAL A 280 28.01 13.17 -7.34
CA VAL A 280 29.16 12.26 -7.33
C VAL A 280 29.95 12.37 -8.64
N SER A 281 29.27 12.32 -9.79
CA SER A 281 29.90 12.44 -11.11
C SER A 281 30.62 13.78 -11.28
N ALA A 282 29.99 14.87 -10.83
CA ALA A 282 30.58 16.21 -10.85
C ALA A 282 31.81 16.32 -9.94
N ALA A 283 31.72 15.82 -8.70
CA ALA A 283 32.82 15.83 -7.73
C ALA A 283 34.02 15.00 -8.22
N VAL A 284 33.77 13.80 -8.76
CA VAL A 284 34.80 12.95 -9.35
C VAL A 284 35.44 13.64 -10.55
N ARG A 285 34.64 14.24 -11.45
CA ARG A 285 35.16 15.00 -12.58
C ARG A 285 36.06 16.16 -12.13
N ALA A 286 35.60 16.98 -11.19
CA ALA A 286 36.36 18.12 -10.67
C ALA A 286 37.67 17.65 -10.01
N HIS A 287 37.63 16.54 -9.27
CA HIS A 287 38.83 15.94 -8.69
C HIS A 287 39.83 15.49 -9.76
N LEU A 288 39.37 14.79 -10.80
CA LEU A 288 40.22 14.33 -11.89
C LEU A 288 40.82 15.50 -12.69
N GLU A 289 40.05 16.57 -12.90
CA GLU A 289 40.54 17.78 -13.57
C GLU A 289 41.67 18.44 -12.76
N GLY A 290 41.55 18.51 -11.43
CA GLY A 290 42.62 18.96 -10.54
C GLY A 290 43.85 18.04 -10.48
N LYS A 291 43.74 16.82 -11.01
CA LYS A 291 44.83 15.82 -11.06
C LYS A 291 45.41 15.62 -12.46
N THR A 292 45.01 16.44 -13.43
CA THR A 292 45.45 16.31 -14.83
C THR A 292 46.98 16.31 -14.95
N GLU A 293 47.66 17.21 -14.22
CA GLU A 293 49.13 17.28 -14.19
C GLU A 293 49.76 15.99 -13.65
N THR A 294 49.28 15.50 -12.50
CA THR A 294 49.75 14.24 -11.90
C THR A 294 49.55 13.04 -12.83
N ILE A 295 48.39 12.98 -13.49
CA ILE A 295 48.07 11.93 -14.47
C ILE A 295 49.02 12.00 -15.67
N ALA A 296 49.32 13.20 -16.15
CA ALA A 296 50.26 13.40 -17.25
C ALA A 296 51.68 12.96 -16.87
N THR A 297 52.16 13.31 -15.66
CA THR A 297 53.46 12.86 -15.14
C THR A 297 53.54 11.34 -15.01
N LEU A 298 52.49 10.68 -14.51
CA LEU A 298 52.46 9.22 -14.44
C LEU A 298 52.55 8.59 -15.84
N LYS A 299 51.86 9.18 -16.83
CA LYS A 299 51.89 8.70 -18.22
C LYS A 299 53.25 8.92 -18.89
N THR A 300 53.95 10.03 -18.63
CA THR A 300 55.31 10.23 -19.14
C THR A 300 56.31 9.24 -18.53
N LEU A 301 56.09 8.82 -17.29
CA LEU A 301 56.86 7.77 -16.61
C LEU A 301 56.47 6.32 -17.05
N GLY A 302 55.56 6.17 -18.02
CA GLY A 302 55.20 4.87 -18.60
C GLY A 302 53.92 4.23 -18.04
N ALA A 303 53.14 4.93 -17.21
CA ALA A 303 51.85 4.40 -16.75
C ALA A 303 50.84 4.29 -17.90
N THR A 304 50.26 3.09 -18.07
CA THR A 304 49.21 2.88 -19.08
C THR A 304 47.88 3.51 -18.64
N GLY A 305 47.02 3.86 -19.60
CA GLY A 305 45.68 4.37 -19.27
C GLY A 305 44.81 3.40 -18.46
N GLY A 306 45.09 2.09 -18.52
CA GLY A 306 44.46 1.10 -17.64
C GLY A 306 44.94 1.21 -16.19
N THR A 307 46.21 1.55 -15.98
CA THR A 307 46.77 1.76 -14.64
C THR A 307 46.18 3.02 -14.01
N VAL A 308 46.09 4.12 -14.76
CA VAL A 308 45.44 5.36 -14.30
C VAL A 308 43.97 5.10 -13.92
N PHE A 309 43.22 4.40 -14.78
CA PHE A 309 41.84 4.02 -14.49
C PHE A 309 41.73 3.19 -13.21
N ALA A 310 42.59 2.18 -13.01
CA ALA A 310 42.57 1.32 -11.83
C ALA A 310 42.92 2.06 -10.53
N VAL A 311 43.86 3.01 -10.56
CA VAL A 311 44.23 3.83 -9.39
C VAL A 311 43.04 4.66 -8.92
N TYR A 312 42.43 5.44 -9.81
CA TYR A 312 41.32 6.31 -9.44
C TYR A 312 40.03 5.52 -9.17
N LEU A 313 39.82 4.37 -9.83
CA LEU A 313 38.72 3.47 -9.50
C LEU A 313 38.87 2.89 -8.10
N ALA A 314 40.08 2.47 -7.71
CA ALA A 314 40.34 1.98 -6.37
C ALA A 314 40.17 3.09 -5.32
N GLN A 315 40.62 4.31 -5.62
CA GLN A 315 40.45 5.46 -4.73
C GLN A 315 38.97 5.79 -4.50
N ILE A 316 38.19 5.92 -5.56
CA ILE A 316 36.75 6.20 -5.46
C ILE A 316 36.03 5.02 -4.83
N GLY A 317 36.40 3.78 -5.16
CA GLY A 317 35.83 2.58 -4.54
C GLY A 317 36.04 2.54 -3.03
N LEU A 318 37.24 2.87 -2.53
CA LEU A 318 37.50 2.98 -1.09
C LEU A 318 36.64 4.06 -0.43
N LEU A 319 36.50 5.22 -1.06
CA LEU A 319 35.63 6.28 -0.56
C LEU A 319 34.15 5.89 -0.62
N SER A 320 33.72 5.20 -1.67
CA SER A 320 32.38 4.65 -1.79
C SER A 320 32.08 3.68 -0.66
N LEU A 321 33.02 2.78 -0.35
CA LEU A 321 32.88 1.84 0.76
C LEU A 321 32.76 2.57 2.10
N ALA A 322 33.54 3.62 2.33
CA ALA A 322 33.43 4.44 3.54
C ALA A 322 32.07 5.17 3.62
N GLY A 323 31.61 5.75 2.50
CA GLY A 323 30.31 6.42 2.41
C GLY A 323 29.14 5.44 2.62
N ILE A 324 29.19 4.26 2.00
CA ILE A 324 28.21 3.19 2.19
C ILE A 324 28.24 2.73 3.64
N ALA A 325 29.40 2.46 4.23
CA ALA A 325 29.50 2.05 5.63
C ALA A 325 28.91 3.10 6.58
N LEU A 326 29.23 4.39 6.39
CA LEU A 326 28.62 5.48 7.15
C LEU A 326 27.10 5.52 6.96
N GLY A 327 26.64 5.36 5.72
CA GLY A 327 25.22 5.31 5.39
C GLY A 327 24.50 4.14 6.08
N LEU A 328 25.09 2.94 6.07
CA LEU A 328 24.53 1.76 6.74
C LEU A 328 24.48 1.94 8.26
N VAL A 329 25.52 2.52 8.87
CA VAL A 329 25.53 2.82 10.31
C VAL A 329 24.42 3.81 10.66
N LEU A 330 24.27 4.88 9.89
CA LEU A 330 23.21 5.86 10.10
C LEU A 330 21.82 5.26 9.85
N GLY A 331 21.68 4.48 8.79
CA GLY A 331 20.41 3.86 8.40
C GLY A 331 19.95 2.75 9.34
N ALA A 332 20.87 1.97 9.92
CA ALA A 332 20.55 0.99 10.94
C ALA A 332 20.34 1.65 12.32
N GLY A 333 21.16 2.64 12.66
CA GLY A 333 21.16 3.27 13.98
C GLY A 333 20.00 4.24 14.20
N ALA A 334 19.62 5.03 13.19
CA ALA A 334 18.58 6.05 13.36
C ALA A 334 17.20 5.46 13.74
N PRO A 335 16.68 4.40 13.09
CA PRO A 335 15.45 3.75 13.52
C PRO A 335 15.53 3.16 14.93
N LEU A 336 16.67 2.56 15.31
CA LEU A 336 16.86 1.99 16.65
C LEU A 336 16.84 3.04 17.76
N VAL A 337 17.49 4.18 17.54
CA VAL A 337 17.49 5.30 18.50
C VAL A 337 16.09 5.93 18.60
N ALA A 338 15.37 6.00 17.49
CA ALA A 338 14.02 6.55 17.44
C ALA A 338 12.93 5.56 17.88
N ALA A 339 13.25 4.28 18.11
CA ALA A 339 12.28 3.22 18.36
C ALA A 339 11.26 3.55 19.47
N PRO A 340 11.63 4.08 20.66
CA PRO A 340 10.64 4.36 21.71
C PRO A 340 9.60 5.43 21.30
N LEU A 341 10.03 6.41 20.50
CA LEU A 341 9.14 7.45 19.99
C LEU A 341 8.23 6.90 18.89
N ILE A 342 8.76 6.02 18.04
CA ILE A 342 8.02 5.40 16.95
C ILE A 342 6.98 4.42 17.51
N GLU A 343 7.36 3.54 18.44
CA GLU A 343 6.46 2.57 19.10
C GLU A 343 5.32 3.27 19.83
N ALA A 344 5.58 4.37 20.53
CA ALA A 344 4.53 5.14 21.22
C ALA A 344 3.51 5.80 20.29
N ARG A 345 3.80 5.89 18.98
CA ARG A 345 2.92 6.52 17.97
C ARG A 345 2.39 5.53 16.95
N LEU A 346 2.95 4.33 16.86
CA LEU A 346 2.50 3.29 15.95
C LEU A 346 1.38 2.49 16.63
N PRO A 347 0.21 2.35 15.98
CA PRO A 347 -0.88 1.53 16.50
C PRO A 347 -0.64 0.01 16.28
N MET A 348 0.59 -0.41 15.99
CA MET A 348 0.91 -1.74 15.45
C MET A 348 2.25 -2.22 16.01
N PRO A 349 2.43 -3.54 16.19
CA PRO A 349 3.68 -4.07 16.71
C PRO A 349 4.81 -3.90 15.70
N ALA A 350 5.97 -3.46 16.19
CA ALA A 350 7.19 -3.34 15.40
C ALA A 350 8.37 -3.87 16.21
N ALA A 351 9.10 -4.81 15.64
CA ALA A 351 10.30 -5.38 16.25
C ALA A 351 11.53 -4.59 15.77
N PHE A 352 11.91 -3.50 16.42
CA PHE A 352 13.09 -2.74 15.99
C PHE A 352 14.38 -3.54 16.24
N GLY A 353 15.11 -3.81 15.16
CA GLY A 353 16.32 -4.64 15.18
C GLY A 353 17.25 -4.36 14.02
N LEU A 354 18.36 -5.10 13.98
CA LEU A 354 19.32 -5.03 12.87
C LEU A 354 18.93 -6.04 11.78
N TYR A 355 18.48 -5.53 10.64
CA TYR A 355 18.05 -6.34 9.52
C TYR A 355 19.10 -6.39 8.42
N ALA A 356 19.76 -7.54 8.26
CA ALA A 356 20.84 -7.70 7.29
C ALA A 356 20.39 -7.50 5.83
N ARG A 357 19.16 -7.90 5.49
CA ARG A 357 18.63 -7.82 4.12
C ARG A 357 18.49 -6.36 3.64
N PRO A 358 17.73 -5.47 4.30
CA PRO A 358 17.69 -4.04 3.93
C PRO A 358 19.06 -3.37 3.85
N LEU A 359 19.98 -3.73 4.75
CA LEU A 359 21.34 -3.19 4.75
C LEU A 359 22.14 -3.67 3.52
N ALA A 360 22.02 -4.94 3.15
CA ALA A 360 22.64 -5.47 1.94
C ALA A 360 22.05 -4.83 0.67
N GLU A 361 20.74 -4.63 0.62
CA GLU A 361 20.05 -3.97 -0.50
C GLU A 361 20.52 -2.51 -0.65
N ALA A 362 20.53 -1.74 0.45
CA ALA A 362 21.04 -0.37 0.45
C ALA A 362 22.52 -0.27 0.05
N ALA A 363 23.35 -1.21 0.51
CA ALA A 363 24.76 -1.30 0.11
C ALA A 363 24.92 -1.59 -1.38
N ALA A 364 24.12 -2.50 -1.93
CA ALA A 364 24.13 -2.84 -3.35
C ALA A 364 23.71 -1.63 -4.22
N TYR A 365 22.63 -0.93 -3.87
CA TYR A 365 22.19 0.26 -4.60
C TYR A 365 23.20 1.40 -4.50
N GLY A 366 23.79 1.63 -3.33
CA GLY A 366 24.86 2.60 -3.15
C GLY A 366 26.10 2.29 -3.99
N ALA A 367 26.55 1.02 -3.98
CA ALA A 367 27.70 0.57 -4.76
C ALA A 367 27.47 0.69 -6.27
N LEU A 368 26.32 0.23 -6.76
CA LEU A 368 25.95 0.32 -8.18
C LEU A 368 25.86 1.78 -8.62
N THR A 369 25.22 2.64 -7.82
CA THR A 369 25.10 4.07 -8.12
C THR A 369 26.47 4.74 -8.17
N ALA A 370 27.33 4.50 -7.16
CA ALA A 370 28.68 5.04 -7.16
C ALA A 370 29.51 4.59 -8.38
N LEU A 371 29.37 3.33 -8.81
CA LEU A 371 30.02 2.81 -10.01
C LEU A 371 29.48 3.48 -11.29
N ILE A 372 28.16 3.51 -11.48
CA ILE A 372 27.50 4.09 -12.66
C ILE A 372 27.97 5.54 -12.88
N PHE A 373 27.98 6.35 -11.82
CA PHE A 373 28.30 7.77 -11.92
C PHE A 373 29.80 8.10 -11.92
N SER A 374 30.67 7.18 -11.48
CA SER A 374 32.13 7.35 -11.49
C SER A 374 32.81 6.82 -12.76
N ILE A 375 32.28 5.76 -13.39
CA ILE A 375 32.88 5.13 -14.58
C ILE A 375 33.05 6.14 -15.71
N TRP A 376 32.06 7.01 -15.94
CA TRP A 376 32.11 7.95 -17.05
C TRP A 376 33.22 9.01 -16.89
N PRO A 377 33.31 9.78 -15.79
CA PRO A 377 34.47 10.64 -15.52
C PRO A 377 35.82 9.91 -15.61
N LEU A 378 35.91 8.68 -15.08
CA LEU A 378 37.16 7.91 -15.05
C LEU A 378 37.59 7.45 -16.45
N ALA A 379 36.63 7.02 -17.26
CA ALA A 379 36.88 6.66 -18.65
C ALA A 379 37.43 7.85 -19.45
N ARG A 380 37.00 9.08 -19.13
CA ARG A 380 37.57 10.28 -19.75
C ARG A 380 38.98 10.60 -19.26
N ALA A 381 39.26 10.45 -17.97
CA ALA A 381 40.60 10.67 -17.42
C ALA A 381 41.64 9.68 -17.98
N ARG A 382 41.21 8.46 -18.34
CA ARG A 382 42.05 7.50 -19.06
C ARG A 382 42.57 8.05 -20.38
N ASP A 383 41.81 8.90 -21.08
CA ASP A 383 42.15 9.38 -22.42
C ASP A 383 43.02 10.66 -22.42
N ILE A 384 43.32 11.21 -21.23
CA ILE A 384 44.24 12.37 -21.06
C ILE A 384 45.61 12.06 -21.67
N ARG A 385 46.05 12.79 -22.68
CA ARG A 385 47.38 12.56 -23.29
C ARG A 385 48.47 13.29 -22.51
N ALA A 386 49.68 12.71 -22.47
CA ALA A 386 50.85 13.38 -21.85
C ALA A 386 51.14 14.77 -22.48
N ALA A 387 50.81 14.95 -23.77
CA ALA A 387 50.94 16.22 -24.48
C ALA A 387 49.96 17.31 -24.02
N GLU A 388 48.93 16.98 -23.23
CA GLU A 388 47.98 17.95 -22.68
C GLU A 388 48.64 18.86 -21.63
N LEU A 389 49.72 18.42 -20.98
CA LEU A 389 50.54 19.25 -20.09
C LEU A 389 51.10 20.51 -20.79
N PHE A 390 51.28 20.46 -22.12
CA PHE A 390 51.90 21.53 -22.90
C PHE A 390 50.93 22.24 -23.86
N ARG A 391 49.73 21.71 -24.09
CA ARG A 391 48.81 22.17 -25.15
C ARG A 391 47.39 22.40 -24.63
N ASP A 392 47.26 23.21 -23.60
CA ASP A 392 46.04 23.39 -22.82
C ASP A 392 44.91 24.20 -23.52
N LEU A 393 45.09 24.63 -24.78
CA LEU A 393 44.19 25.64 -25.40
C LEU A 393 43.37 25.19 -26.62
N THR A 394 43.59 24.02 -27.24
CA THR A 394 42.93 23.71 -28.54
C THR A 394 42.50 22.26 -28.79
N ALA A 395 42.70 21.32 -27.86
CA ALA A 395 42.26 19.94 -28.10
C ALA A 395 40.74 19.82 -27.93
N ALA A 396 40.02 19.70 -29.04
CA ALA A 396 38.61 19.31 -29.08
C ALA A 396 38.43 17.98 -28.33
N ARG A 397 37.99 18.06 -27.07
CA ARG A 397 37.71 16.89 -26.23
C ARG A 397 36.69 16.02 -26.96
N ARG A 398 37.02 14.75 -27.23
CA ARG A 398 36.01 13.79 -27.68
C ARG A 398 34.92 13.72 -26.61
N ALA A 399 33.67 13.99 -27.00
CA ALA A 399 32.58 14.15 -26.05
C ALA A 399 32.17 12.83 -25.37
N TRP A 400 32.49 11.69 -25.99
CA TRP A 400 32.05 10.36 -25.58
C TRP A 400 33.24 9.44 -25.25
N PRO A 401 33.17 8.66 -24.15
CA PRO A 401 34.17 7.63 -23.83
C PRO A 401 34.10 6.45 -24.80
N ALA A 402 35.08 5.55 -24.75
CA ALA A 402 35.09 4.34 -25.57
C ALA A 402 33.78 3.52 -25.39
N PRO A 403 33.26 2.88 -26.46
CA PRO A 403 31.94 2.24 -26.46
C PRO A 403 31.79 1.16 -25.39
N ARG A 404 32.87 0.47 -25.01
CA ARG A 404 32.88 -0.50 -23.90
C ARG A 404 32.47 0.09 -22.55
N PHE A 405 32.82 1.35 -22.27
CA PHE A 405 32.45 1.99 -21.00
C PHE A 405 31.01 2.48 -21.02
N VAL A 406 30.51 2.88 -22.20
CA VAL A 406 29.09 3.17 -22.40
C VAL A 406 28.27 1.89 -22.19
N ALA A 407 28.66 0.79 -22.82
CA ALA A 407 28.04 -0.53 -22.64
C ALA A 407 28.08 -0.99 -21.17
N ALA A 408 29.22 -0.82 -20.49
CA ALA A 408 29.33 -1.15 -19.06
C ALA A 408 28.41 -0.27 -18.19
N THR A 409 28.30 1.03 -18.48
CA THR A 409 27.41 1.94 -17.74
C THR A 409 25.94 1.56 -17.97
N LEU A 410 25.55 1.25 -19.20
CA LEU A 410 24.20 0.79 -19.53
C LEU A 410 23.89 -0.57 -18.89
N ALA A 411 24.85 -1.50 -18.87
CA ALA A 411 24.69 -2.79 -18.22
C ALA A 411 24.51 -2.64 -16.70
N LEU A 412 25.28 -1.75 -16.05
CA LEU A 412 25.13 -1.47 -14.63
C LEU A 412 23.83 -0.72 -14.31
N ALA A 413 23.39 0.19 -15.17
CA ALA A 413 22.09 0.84 -15.03
C ALA A 413 20.94 -0.16 -15.20
N GLY A 414 21.04 -1.06 -16.18
CA GLY A 414 20.10 -2.17 -16.37
C GLY A 414 20.09 -3.13 -15.17
N LEU A 415 21.26 -3.41 -14.58
CA LEU A 415 21.37 -4.20 -13.36
C LEU A 415 20.75 -3.48 -12.16
N LEU A 416 20.97 -2.16 -12.02
CA LEU A 416 20.35 -1.36 -10.95
C LEU A 416 18.83 -1.38 -11.06
N VAL A 417 18.29 -1.17 -12.26
CA VAL A 417 16.85 -1.21 -12.52
C VAL A 417 16.30 -2.62 -12.32
N GLY A 418 16.97 -3.65 -12.84
CA GLY A 418 16.57 -5.06 -12.67
C GLY A 418 16.59 -5.51 -11.21
N LEU A 419 17.58 -5.06 -10.44
CA LEU A 419 17.66 -5.32 -9.01
C LEU A 419 16.55 -4.55 -8.25
N ALA A 420 16.27 -3.30 -8.64
CA ALA A 420 15.16 -2.53 -8.09
C ALA A 420 13.79 -3.16 -8.37
N THR A 421 13.55 -3.64 -9.59
CA THR A 421 12.29 -4.31 -9.97
C THR A 421 12.12 -5.64 -9.26
N TRP A 422 13.22 -6.39 -9.08
CA TRP A 422 13.15 -7.70 -8.43
C TRP A 422 12.95 -7.59 -6.92
N LEU A 423 13.68 -6.68 -6.27
CA LEU A 423 13.61 -6.53 -4.81
C LEU A 423 12.38 -5.76 -4.32
N SER A 424 11.84 -4.83 -5.12
CA SER A 424 10.66 -4.04 -4.72
C SER A 424 9.36 -4.86 -4.71
N GLY A 425 9.30 -5.97 -5.45
CA GLY A 425 8.06 -6.73 -5.68
C GLY A 425 7.00 -5.99 -6.49
N ALA A 426 7.31 -4.77 -6.96
CA ALA A 426 6.41 -3.89 -7.69
C ALA A 426 7.09 -3.40 -8.98
N PRO A 427 7.09 -4.23 -10.05
CA PRO A 427 7.83 -3.93 -11.28
C PRO A 427 7.30 -2.67 -11.97
N GLU A 428 5.99 -2.44 -11.95
CA GLU A 428 5.37 -1.25 -12.56
C GLU A 428 5.86 0.04 -11.90
N LEU A 429 5.90 0.08 -10.56
CA LEU A 429 6.39 1.25 -9.82
C LEU A 429 7.89 1.47 -10.06
N ALA A 430 8.68 0.40 -10.07
CA ALA A 430 10.12 0.49 -10.29
C ALA A 430 10.47 0.94 -11.72
N LEU A 431 9.82 0.35 -12.74
CA LEU A 431 10.00 0.74 -14.14
C LEU A 431 9.45 2.15 -14.41
N GLY A 432 8.29 2.49 -13.85
CA GLY A 432 7.70 3.83 -13.93
C GLY A 432 8.62 4.89 -13.31
N THR A 433 9.20 4.62 -12.14
CA THR A 433 10.17 5.52 -11.50
C THR A 433 11.44 5.65 -12.33
N ALA A 434 11.99 4.55 -12.84
CA ALA A 434 13.16 4.57 -13.71
C ALA A 434 12.89 5.39 -14.99
N GLY A 435 11.76 5.16 -15.65
CA GLY A 435 11.30 5.92 -16.80
C GLY A 435 11.11 7.41 -16.48
N GLY A 436 10.53 7.75 -15.33
CA GLY A 436 10.36 9.11 -14.84
C GLY A 436 11.70 9.82 -14.59
N VAL A 437 12.66 9.16 -13.94
CA VAL A 437 14.02 9.71 -13.71
C VAL A 437 14.75 9.93 -15.03
N ILE A 438 14.68 8.98 -15.96
CA ILE A 438 15.27 9.10 -17.31
C ILE A 438 14.61 10.26 -18.06
N GLY A 439 13.27 10.34 -18.05
CA GLY A 439 12.50 11.40 -18.67
C GLY A 439 12.86 12.78 -18.11
N ALA A 440 12.94 12.91 -16.78
CA ALA A 440 13.35 14.14 -16.11
C ALA A 440 14.77 14.55 -16.50
N LEU A 441 15.73 13.61 -16.49
CA LEU A 441 17.11 13.87 -16.93
C LEU A 441 17.17 14.31 -18.40
N LEU A 442 16.39 13.69 -19.29
CA LEU A 442 16.31 14.08 -20.70
C LEU A 442 15.74 15.49 -20.86
N LEU A 443 14.66 15.82 -20.16
CA LEU A 443 14.06 17.16 -20.17
C LEU A 443 15.03 18.21 -19.62
N LEU A 444 15.73 17.93 -18.52
CA LEU A 444 16.74 18.80 -17.95
C LEU A 444 17.96 18.96 -18.87
N LEU A 445 18.38 17.91 -19.57
CA LEU A 445 19.43 17.98 -20.59
C LEU A 445 19.01 18.90 -21.75
N LEU A 446 17.77 18.77 -22.23
CA LEU A 446 17.21 19.64 -23.26
C LEU A 446 17.11 21.09 -22.79
N ALA A 447 16.66 21.32 -21.55
CA ALA A 447 16.60 22.64 -20.93
C ALA A 447 18.00 23.27 -20.79
N ALA A 448 18.99 22.51 -20.30
CA ALA A 448 20.37 22.95 -20.20
C ALA A 448 20.94 23.32 -21.58
N HIS A 449 20.66 22.53 -22.61
CA HIS A 449 21.10 22.82 -23.97
C HIS A 449 20.40 24.04 -24.56
N GLY A 450 19.10 24.19 -24.30
CA GLY A 450 18.31 25.38 -24.63
C GLY A 450 18.89 26.63 -23.98
N LEU A 451 19.18 26.58 -22.68
CA LEU A 451 19.80 27.67 -21.93
C LEU A 451 21.18 28.03 -22.48
N ARG A 452 22.02 27.04 -22.80
CA ARG A 452 23.34 27.28 -23.43
C ARG A 452 23.23 27.90 -24.81
N ARG A 453 22.24 27.49 -25.62
CA ARG A 453 21.97 28.10 -26.94
C ARG A 453 21.44 29.52 -26.79
N LEU A 454 20.54 29.76 -25.85
CA LEU A 454 19.97 31.07 -25.56
C LEU A 454 21.06 32.04 -25.05
N ALA A 455 21.86 31.63 -24.07
CA ALA A 455 22.98 32.42 -23.55
C ALA A 455 23.96 32.82 -24.66
N ARG A 456 24.30 31.90 -25.58
CA ARG A 456 25.13 32.21 -26.75
C ARG A 456 24.46 33.19 -27.72
N ARG A 457 23.16 33.05 -27.97
CA ARG A 457 22.40 33.97 -28.83
C ARG A 457 22.33 35.36 -28.21
N VAL A 458 22.04 35.47 -26.91
CA VAL A 458 21.94 36.75 -26.19
C VAL A 458 23.31 37.42 -26.08
N ALA A 459 24.38 36.67 -25.82
CA ALA A 459 25.75 37.20 -25.81
C ALA A 459 26.18 37.83 -27.15
N ARG A 460 25.62 37.35 -28.27
CA ARG A 460 25.84 37.89 -29.62
C ARG A 460 24.79 38.92 -30.05
N GLY A 461 23.72 39.08 -29.26
CA GLY A 461 22.59 39.95 -29.56
C GLY A 461 22.79 41.40 -29.15
N ARG A 462 21.78 42.24 -29.43
CA ARG A 462 21.80 43.67 -29.11
C ARG A 462 21.89 43.95 -27.59
N LEU A 463 21.33 43.06 -26.76
CA LEU A 463 21.29 43.19 -25.29
C LEU A 463 22.67 43.15 -24.61
N ALA A 464 23.64 42.43 -25.18
CA ALA A 464 25.01 42.35 -24.66
C ALA A 464 25.98 43.35 -25.34
N ARG A 465 25.49 44.14 -26.29
CA ARG A 465 26.28 45.11 -27.04
C ARG A 465 26.57 46.33 -26.15
N GLY A 466 27.85 46.67 -25.99
CA GLY A 466 28.30 47.73 -25.08
C GLY A 466 28.47 47.32 -23.60
N ARG A 467 28.17 46.07 -23.23
CA ARG A 467 28.32 45.54 -21.85
C ARG A 467 29.28 44.34 -21.81
N PRO A 468 30.61 44.57 -21.78
CA PRO A 468 31.60 43.50 -21.92
C PRO A 468 31.52 42.43 -20.81
N ALA A 469 31.29 42.82 -19.56
CA ALA A 469 31.14 41.89 -18.44
C ALA A 469 29.96 40.92 -18.62
N LEU A 470 28.79 41.45 -19.03
CA LEU A 470 27.59 40.64 -19.31
C LEU A 470 27.85 39.67 -20.48
N ARG A 471 28.53 40.15 -21.52
CA ARG A 471 28.89 39.32 -22.68
C ARG A 471 29.81 38.17 -22.26
N TRP A 472 30.79 38.41 -21.39
CA TRP A 472 31.71 37.39 -20.90
C TRP A 472 31.00 36.37 -20.00
N ALA A 473 30.14 36.81 -19.08
CA ALA A 473 29.36 35.91 -18.23
C ALA A 473 28.43 34.99 -19.06
N LEU A 474 27.69 35.54 -20.02
CA LEU A 474 26.80 34.75 -20.89
C LEU A 474 27.58 33.83 -21.84
N ALA A 475 28.75 34.27 -22.32
CA ALA A 475 29.63 33.43 -23.14
C ALA A 475 30.23 32.27 -22.33
N ALA A 476 30.54 32.49 -21.04
CA ALA A 476 31.00 31.44 -20.13
C ALA A 476 29.89 30.40 -19.86
N LEU A 477 28.66 30.86 -19.57
CA LEU A 477 27.48 29.98 -19.38
C LEU A 477 27.14 29.17 -20.63
N GLY A 478 27.21 29.80 -21.80
CA GLY A 478 26.93 29.20 -23.09
C GLY A 478 28.11 28.43 -23.71
N GLY A 479 29.29 28.51 -23.09
CA GLY A 479 30.54 27.97 -23.61
C GLY A 479 30.65 26.44 -23.45
N PRO A 480 31.50 25.77 -24.25
CA PRO A 480 31.69 24.31 -24.18
C PRO A 480 32.19 23.80 -22.82
N SER A 481 32.94 24.64 -22.10
CA SER A 481 33.54 24.36 -20.79
C SER A 481 32.68 24.75 -19.58
N GLY A 482 31.48 25.34 -19.79
CA GLY A 482 30.64 25.82 -18.69
C GLY A 482 29.96 24.69 -17.89
N GLU A 483 29.77 24.93 -16.58
CA GLU A 483 29.14 23.99 -15.64
C GLU A 483 27.61 23.95 -15.73
N THR A 484 27.00 24.77 -16.58
CA THR A 484 25.54 24.95 -16.73
C THR A 484 24.79 23.62 -16.81
N ALA A 485 25.27 22.65 -17.60
CA ALA A 485 24.59 21.35 -17.70
C ALA A 485 24.67 20.54 -16.41
N SER A 486 25.81 20.55 -15.72
CA SER A 486 25.99 19.85 -14.45
C SER A 486 25.12 20.46 -13.34
N VAL A 487 25.06 21.79 -13.28
CA VAL A 487 24.24 22.52 -12.30
C VAL A 487 22.75 22.30 -12.56
N VAL A 488 22.29 22.43 -13.81
CA VAL A 488 20.89 22.20 -14.18
C VAL A 488 20.46 20.76 -13.90
N LEU A 489 21.31 19.76 -14.18
CA LEU A 489 20.97 18.35 -13.91
C LEU A 489 20.95 18.05 -12.42
N SER A 490 21.97 18.50 -11.67
CA SER A 490 22.07 18.21 -10.23
C SER A 490 20.97 18.89 -9.42
N LEU A 491 20.81 20.22 -9.58
CA LEU A 491 19.77 20.97 -8.87
C LEU A 491 18.37 20.67 -9.43
N GLY A 492 18.25 20.54 -10.75
CA GLY A 492 16.97 20.29 -11.40
C GLY A 492 16.39 18.94 -11.02
N LEU A 493 17.19 17.85 -11.01
CA LEU A 493 16.70 16.54 -10.62
C LEU A 493 16.29 16.52 -9.13
N GLY A 494 17.08 17.16 -8.26
CA GLY A 494 16.72 17.29 -6.85
C GLY A 494 15.41 18.04 -6.63
N LEU A 495 15.23 19.18 -7.31
CA LEU A 495 14.00 19.95 -7.26
C LEU A 495 12.82 19.20 -7.89
N SER A 496 13.03 18.45 -8.99
CA SER A 496 11.99 17.62 -9.61
C SER A 496 11.49 16.53 -8.66
N VAL A 497 12.40 15.85 -7.95
CA VAL A 497 12.02 14.85 -6.94
C VAL A 497 11.24 15.51 -5.80
N LEU A 498 11.74 16.63 -5.26
CA LEU A 498 11.04 17.38 -4.21
C LEU A 498 9.65 17.86 -4.64
N ALA A 499 9.53 18.40 -5.85
CA ALA A 499 8.27 18.86 -6.42
C ALA A 499 7.29 17.70 -6.65
N ALA A 500 7.78 16.56 -7.16
CA ALA A 500 6.96 15.37 -7.36
C ALA A 500 6.40 14.86 -6.01
N VAL A 501 7.24 14.77 -4.98
CA VAL A 501 6.78 14.38 -3.64
C VAL A 501 5.75 15.37 -3.09
N GLY A 502 5.99 16.68 -3.21
CA GLY A 502 5.05 17.70 -2.76
C GLY A 502 3.71 17.69 -3.52
N GLN A 503 3.75 17.42 -4.83
CA GLN A 503 2.53 17.27 -5.64
C GLN A 503 1.76 16.00 -5.30
N ILE A 504 2.44 14.89 -5.07
CA ILE A 504 1.80 13.64 -4.62
C ILE A 504 1.12 13.86 -3.26
N ASP A 505 1.81 14.46 -2.28
CA ASP A 505 1.23 14.78 -0.98
C ASP A 505 0.03 15.73 -1.11
N SER A 506 0.17 16.80 -1.90
CA SER A 506 -0.93 17.75 -2.13
C SER A 506 -2.13 17.12 -2.84
N ASN A 507 -1.90 16.22 -3.80
CA ASN A 507 -2.97 15.52 -4.51
C ASN A 507 -3.68 14.53 -3.59
N LEU A 508 -2.92 13.73 -2.82
CA LEU A 508 -3.51 12.79 -1.87
C LEU A 508 -4.33 13.51 -0.80
N ARG A 509 -3.81 14.61 -0.24
CA ARG A 509 -4.56 15.46 0.70
C ARG A 509 -5.80 16.04 0.04
N GLY A 510 -5.67 16.59 -1.18
CA GLY A 510 -6.78 17.17 -1.93
C GLY A 510 -7.91 16.17 -2.21
N LEU A 511 -7.57 14.94 -2.60
CA LEU A 511 -8.54 13.86 -2.80
C LEU A 511 -9.33 13.56 -1.53
N ILE A 512 -8.65 13.51 -0.37
CA ILE A 512 -9.28 13.23 0.92
C ILE A 512 -10.11 14.41 1.42
N THR A 513 -9.59 15.63 1.33
CA THR A 513 -10.23 16.80 1.97
C THR A 513 -11.26 17.51 1.10
N ARG A 514 -11.17 17.40 -0.23
CA ARG A 514 -12.02 18.18 -1.16
C ARG A 514 -12.92 17.31 -2.01
N ASP A 515 -12.35 16.31 -2.68
CA ASP A 515 -13.09 15.60 -3.73
C ASP A 515 -14.00 14.50 -3.16
N LEU A 516 -13.58 13.82 -2.07
CA LEU A 516 -14.41 12.84 -1.37
C LEU A 516 -15.67 13.47 -0.72
N PRO A 517 -15.57 14.55 0.09
CA PRO A 517 -16.76 15.16 0.71
C PRO A 517 -17.78 15.74 -0.29
N ALA A 518 -17.33 16.22 -1.45
CA ALA A 518 -18.22 16.82 -2.44
C ALA A 518 -19.06 15.80 -3.24
N ARG A 519 -18.75 14.50 -3.15
CA ARG A 519 -19.41 13.43 -3.91
C ARG A 519 -19.92 12.28 -3.06
N ALA A 520 -19.39 12.12 -1.85
CA ALA A 520 -19.81 11.07 -0.95
C ALA A 520 -21.22 11.36 -0.39
N PRO A 521 -22.01 10.32 -0.13
CA PRO A 521 -23.26 10.48 0.59
C PRO A 521 -22.99 10.93 2.03
N ALA A 522 -23.90 11.72 2.59
CA ALA A 522 -23.86 12.16 3.98
C ALA A 522 -24.03 10.96 4.93
N TYR A 523 -24.95 10.06 4.58
CA TYR A 523 -25.22 8.85 5.35
C TYR A 523 -25.32 7.61 4.48
N PHE A 524 -24.83 6.51 5.03
CA PHE A 524 -24.89 5.20 4.43
C PHE A 524 -25.64 4.25 5.37
N PHE A 525 -26.78 3.76 4.90
CA PHE A 525 -27.63 2.83 5.63
C PHE A 525 -27.48 1.43 5.03
N VAL A 526 -27.32 0.45 5.91
CA VAL A 526 -27.12 -0.96 5.57
C VAL A 526 -28.16 -1.81 6.29
N ASP A 527 -28.42 -3.01 5.78
CA ASP A 527 -29.28 -4.01 6.43
C ASP A 527 -30.74 -3.55 6.61
N ILE A 528 -31.25 -2.72 5.68
CA ILE A 528 -32.65 -2.29 5.68
C ILE A 528 -33.50 -3.49 5.24
N GLN A 529 -34.38 -3.98 6.10
CA GLN A 529 -35.24 -5.11 5.75
C GLN A 529 -36.29 -4.70 4.71
N ASN A 530 -36.79 -5.66 3.93
CA ASN A 530 -37.73 -5.38 2.83
C ASN A 530 -39.02 -4.69 3.30
N ASP A 531 -39.50 -5.01 4.51
CA ASP A 531 -40.67 -4.39 5.14
C ASP A 531 -40.37 -3.00 5.75
N GLN A 532 -39.09 -2.66 5.96
CA GLN A 532 -38.65 -1.38 6.52
C GLN A 532 -38.37 -0.31 5.46
N LEU A 533 -38.18 -0.71 4.19
CA LEU A 533 -37.72 0.18 3.13
C LEU A 533 -38.67 1.37 2.91
N GLU A 534 -39.98 1.12 2.85
CA GLU A 534 -40.97 2.17 2.58
C GLU A 534 -40.99 3.23 3.69
N GLY A 535 -41.05 2.79 4.96
CA GLY A 535 -40.99 3.70 6.11
C GLY A 535 -39.65 4.44 6.22
N PHE A 536 -38.54 3.81 5.84
CA PHE A 536 -37.24 4.49 5.75
C PHE A 536 -37.27 5.60 4.70
N LEU A 537 -37.77 5.32 3.49
CA LEU A 537 -37.84 6.30 2.40
C LEU A 537 -38.71 7.50 2.78
N GLU A 538 -39.87 7.26 3.39
CA GLU A 538 -40.75 8.33 3.89
C GLU A 538 -40.03 9.23 4.92
N THR A 539 -39.29 8.61 5.86
CA THR A 539 -38.55 9.34 6.90
C THR A 539 -37.38 10.13 6.30
N ALA A 540 -36.61 9.52 5.40
CA ALA A 540 -35.45 10.15 4.78
C ALA A 540 -35.85 11.36 3.94
N TRP A 541 -36.95 11.26 3.18
CA TRP A 541 -37.46 12.39 2.38
C TRP A 541 -38.16 13.48 3.20
N ALA A 542 -38.61 13.17 4.42
CA ALA A 542 -39.20 14.14 5.33
C ALA A 542 -38.13 15.04 5.99
N GLU A 543 -36.87 14.61 6.04
CA GLU A 543 -35.80 15.35 6.70
C GLU A 543 -35.37 16.60 5.87
N PRO A 544 -35.39 17.81 6.44
CA PRO A 544 -34.98 19.02 5.74
C PRO A 544 -33.52 18.95 5.30
N GLY A 545 -33.24 19.29 4.04
CA GLY A 545 -31.87 19.33 3.51
C GLY A 545 -31.39 18.07 2.81
N VAL A 546 -32.20 16.99 2.80
CA VAL A 546 -31.96 15.82 1.95
C VAL A 546 -32.24 16.17 0.48
N THR A 547 -31.25 15.94 -0.39
CA THR A 547 -31.31 16.28 -1.82
C THR A 547 -31.54 15.06 -2.70
N ALA A 548 -31.04 13.89 -2.28
CA ALA A 548 -31.23 12.63 -2.99
C ALA A 548 -31.18 11.44 -2.02
N VAL A 549 -31.98 10.41 -2.31
CA VAL A 549 -31.92 9.11 -1.65
C VAL A 549 -31.82 8.04 -2.74
N GLU A 550 -30.75 7.27 -2.73
CA GLU A 550 -30.55 6.15 -3.64
C GLU A 550 -30.63 4.85 -2.84
N THR A 551 -31.29 3.83 -3.40
CA THR A 551 -31.41 2.52 -2.76
C THR A 551 -31.15 1.41 -3.76
N ALA A 552 -30.64 0.27 -3.28
CA ALA A 552 -30.52 -0.93 -4.09
C ALA A 552 -30.71 -2.20 -3.23
N PRO A 553 -31.31 -3.25 -3.78
CA PRO A 553 -31.26 -4.58 -3.18
C PRO A 553 -29.80 -5.04 -3.08
N MET A 554 -29.41 -5.59 -1.95
CA MET A 554 -28.08 -6.14 -1.72
C MET A 554 -28.16 -7.59 -1.27
N LEU A 555 -27.56 -8.45 -2.09
CA LEU A 555 -27.24 -9.83 -1.76
C LEU A 555 -25.71 -9.99 -1.77
N ARG A 556 -25.25 -11.12 -1.24
CA ARG A 556 -23.88 -11.57 -1.47
C ARG A 556 -23.86 -12.93 -2.15
N GLY A 557 -22.87 -13.11 -3.01
CA GLY A 557 -22.60 -14.39 -3.62
C GLY A 557 -21.13 -14.57 -3.98
N ILE A 558 -20.76 -15.84 -4.18
CA ILE A 558 -19.40 -16.26 -4.51
C ILE A 558 -19.37 -16.75 -5.94
N ILE A 559 -18.43 -16.26 -6.75
CA ILE A 559 -18.25 -16.76 -8.11
C ILE A 559 -17.57 -18.13 -8.02
N THR A 560 -18.33 -19.20 -8.28
CA THR A 560 -17.84 -20.60 -8.20
C THR A 560 -17.32 -21.10 -9.54
N ARG A 561 -17.99 -20.74 -10.64
CA ARG A 561 -17.61 -21.18 -12.00
C ARG A 561 -17.63 -20.06 -13.02
N ILE A 562 -16.71 -20.15 -13.98
CA ILE A 562 -16.65 -19.35 -15.20
C ILE A 562 -16.71 -20.33 -16.37
N ASN A 563 -17.72 -20.21 -17.24
CA ASN A 563 -17.91 -21.09 -18.39
C ASN A 563 -17.93 -22.60 -18.02
N GLY A 564 -18.56 -22.91 -16.88
CA GLY A 564 -18.66 -24.28 -16.34
C GLY A 564 -17.39 -24.82 -15.67
N GLN A 565 -16.25 -24.13 -15.78
CA GLN A 565 -14.99 -24.48 -15.12
C GLN A 565 -14.88 -23.79 -13.76
N PRO A 566 -14.17 -24.38 -12.78
CA PRO A 566 -13.92 -23.71 -11.49
C PRO A 566 -13.26 -22.34 -11.70
N ALA A 567 -13.86 -21.29 -11.14
CA ALA A 567 -13.45 -19.91 -11.43
C ALA A 567 -11.97 -19.64 -11.09
N ARG A 568 -11.46 -20.28 -10.03
CA ARG A 568 -10.05 -20.19 -9.61
C ARG A 568 -9.07 -20.84 -10.57
N GLU A 569 -9.48 -21.81 -11.37
CA GLU A 569 -8.61 -22.40 -12.39
C GLU A 569 -8.50 -21.47 -13.60
N VAL A 570 -9.58 -20.77 -13.94
CA VAL A 570 -9.65 -19.85 -15.09
C VAL A 570 -8.87 -18.56 -14.82
N ALA A 571 -9.12 -17.90 -13.68
CA ALA A 571 -8.58 -16.58 -13.39
C ALA A 571 -7.69 -16.53 -12.13
N GLY A 572 -7.23 -17.69 -11.64
CA GLY A 572 -6.26 -17.80 -10.56
C GLY A 572 -6.75 -17.18 -9.24
N GLY A 573 -5.86 -16.40 -8.61
CA GLY A 573 -6.11 -15.75 -7.32
C GLY A 573 -6.73 -14.36 -7.42
N HIS A 574 -7.42 -14.03 -8.52
CA HIS A 574 -8.02 -12.71 -8.71
C HIS A 574 -8.92 -12.31 -7.55
N TRP A 575 -8.88 -11.04 -7.15
CA TRP A 575 -9.54 -10.60 -5.92
C TRP A 575 -11.06 -10.82 -5.98
N THR A 576 -11.69 -10.64 -7.15
CA THR A 576 -13.14 -10.86 -7.32
C THR A 576 -13.58 -12.28 -6.96
N LEU A 577 -12.70 -13.27 -7.06
CA LEU A 577 -12.95 -14.69 -6.75
C LEU A 577 -12.65 -15.06 -5.28
N ASN A 578 -12.10 -14.12 -4.51
CA ASN A 578 -11.73 -14.34 -3.13
C ASN A 578 -12.85 -13.89 -2.19
N GLY A 579 -13.71 -14.84 -1.80
CA GLY A 579 -14.82 -14.59 -0.88
C GLY A 579 -16.04 -13.98 -1.57
N ASP A 580 -16.94 -13.43 -0.76
CA ASP A 580 -18.24 -12.97 -1.21
C ASP A 580 -18.18 -11.59 -1.87
N ARG A 581 -19.01 -11.41 -2.89
CA ARG A 581 -19.19 -10.17 -3.62
C ARG A 581 -20.63 -9.70 -3.55
N GLY A 582 -20.82 -8.40 -3.49
CA GLY A 582 -22.15 -7.79 -3.59
C GLY A 582 -22.77 -8.11 -4.93
N VAL A 583 -23.97 -8.68 -4.90
CA VAL A 583 -24.83 -8.94 -6.06
C VAL A 583 -26.09 -8.10 -5.87
N THR A 584 -26.52 -7.42 -6.92
CA THR A 584 -27.81 -6.71 -6.94
C THR A 584 -28.61 -7.15 -8.16
N TYR A 585 -29.88 -6.76 -8.21
CA TYR A 585 -30.71 -6.87 -9.39
C TYR A 585 -31.34 -5.52 -9.75
N ALA A 586 -31.58 -5.30 -11.04
CA ALA A 586 -32.26 -4.10 -11.52
C ALA A 586 -33.03 -4.39 -12.82
N ALA A 587 -34.28 -3.93 -12.89
CA ALA A 587 -35.11 -4.05 -14.09
C ALA A 587 -34.60 -3.11 -15.20
N THR A 588 -34.18 -1.91 -14.83
CA THR A 588 -33.68 -0.87 -15.74
C THR A 588 -32.23 -0.52 -15.41
N SER A 589 -31.49 -0.01 -16.40
CA SER A 589 -30.11 0.44 -16.19
C SER A 589 -30.09 1.61 -15.21
N PRO A 590 -29.28 1.55 -14.13
CA PRO A 590 -29.18 2.65 -13.18
C PRO A 590 -28.78 3.97 -13.85
N PRO A 591 -29.28 5.13 -13.37
CA PRO A 591 -28.93 6.44 -13.92
C PRO A 591 -27.41 6.65 -13.94
N GLY A 592 -26.88 7.22 -15.02
CA GLY A 592 -25.44 7.49 -15.16
C GLY A 592 -24.56 6.27 -15.48
N THR A 593 -25.14 5.08 -15.63
CA THR A 593 -24.40 3.88 -16.06
C THR A 593 -23.91 4.03 -17.49
N VAL A 594 -22.61 3.87 -17.71
CA VAL A 594 -22.01 3.82 -19.05
C VAL A 594 -21.81 2.36 -19.44
N ILE A 595 -22.62 1.87 -20.39
CA ILE A 595 -22.46 0.55 -20.98
C ILE A 595 -21.34 0.64 -22.02
N THR A 596 -20.29 -0.16 -21.85
CA THR A 596 -19.13 -0.14 -22.75
C THR A 596 -19.29 -1.15 -23.88
N GLU A 597 -19.91 -2.30 -23.59
CA GLU A 597 -20.18 -3.37 -24.55
C GLU A 597 -21.52 -4.06 -24.23
N GLY A 598 -22.28 -4.45 -25.26
CA GLY A 598 -23.57 -5.13 -25.10
C GLY A 598 -24.78 -4.20 -24.99
N ALA A 599 -25.88 -4.73 -24.48
CA ALA A 599 -27.12 -3.99 -24.24
C ALA A 599 -27.78 -4.44 -22.94
N TRP A 600 -28.45 -3.51 -22.26
CA TRP A 600 -29.28 -3.84 -21.10
C TRP A 600 -30.50 -4.65 -21.54
N TRP A 601 -31.00 -5.53 -20.67
CA TRP A 601 -32.21 -6.31 -20.93
C TRP A 601 -33.48 -5.44 -20.89
N PRO A 602 -34.59 -5.89 -21.50
CA PRO A 602 -35.91 -5.25 -21.34
C PRO A 602 -36.40 -5.29 -19.88
N GLU A 603 -37.23 -4.32 -19.48
CA GLU A 603 -37.74 -4.20 -18.10
C GLU A 603 -38.58 -5.41 -17.66
N ASP A 604 -39.30 -6.03 -18.60
CA ASP A 604 -40.16 -7.19 -18.42
C ASP A 604 -39.47 -8.52 -18.74
N TYR A 605 -38.13 -8.55 -18.71
CA TYR A 605 -37.36 -9.75 -19.02
C TYR A 605 -37.62 -10.89 -18.03
N ALA A 606 -38.10 -12.02 -18.55
CA ALA A 606 -38.38 -13.26 -17.80
C ALA A 606 -37.68 -14.49 -18.41
N GLY A 607 -36.60 -14.28 -19.16
CA GLY A 607 -35.84 -15.33 -19.82
C GLY A 607 -34.79 -16.01 -18.92
N PRO A 608 -33.83 -16.75 -19.50
CA PRO A 608 -32.69 -17.28 -18.77
C PRO A 608 -31.88 -16.17 -18.07
N PRO A 609 -31.29 -16.41 -16.88
CA PRO A 609 -30.63 -15.35 -16.13
C PRO A 609 -29.56 -14.59 -16.92
N LEU A 610 -29.66 -13.26 -16.92
CA LEU A 610 -28.71 -12.33 -17.53
C LEU A 610 -27.98 -11.52 -16.46
N MET A 611 -26.74 -11.13 -16.77
CA MET A 611 -25.88 -10.38 -15.87
C MET A 611 -25.18 -9.23 -16.60
N SER A 612 -25.15 -8.07 -15.95
CA SER A 612 -24.25 -6.97 -16.23
C SER A 612 -23.04 -7.06 -15.29
N PHE A 613 -21.84 -6.98 -15.86
CA PHE A 613 -20.58 -7.10 -15.11
C PHE A 613 -19.72 -5.84 -15.23
N ALA A 614 -18.90 -5.56 -14.22
CA ALA A 614 -17.96 -4.44 -14.26
C ALA A 614 -16.86 -4.68 -15.32
N GLU A 615 -16.66 -3.73 -16.23
CA GLU A 615 -15.78 -3.89 -17.40
C GLU A 615 -14.33 -4.19 -17.00
N GLN A 616 -13.77 -3.41 -16.06
CA GLN A 616 -12.36 -3.53 -15.69
C GLN A 616 -12.07 -4.92 -15.13
N GLU A 617 -12.82 -5.34 -14.13
CA GLU A 617 -12.70 -6.66 -13.52
C GLU A 617 -13.04 -7.77 -14.52
N GLY A 618 -13.99 -7.54 -15.42
CA GLY A 618 -14.33 -8.46 -16.50
C GLY A 618 -13.13 -8.73 -17.40
N ARG A 619 -12.42 -7.68 -17.82
CA ARG A 619 -11.19 -7.77 -18.61
C ARG A 619 -10.04 -8.42 -17.84
N GLU A 620 -9.88 -8.11 -16.56
CA GLU A 620 -8.88 -8.73 -15.68
C GLU A 620 -9.11 -10.24 -15.54
N LEU A 621 -10.38 -10.68 -15.51
CA LEU A 621 -10.79 -12.08 -15.52
C LEU A 621 -10.77 -12.74 -16.91
N GLY A 622 -10.58 -11.96 -17.97
CA GLY A 622 -10.62 -12.44 -19.36
C GLY A 622 -12.01 -12.79 -19.87
N LEU A 623 -13.06 -12.25 -19.26
CA LEU A 623 -14.46 -12.49 -19.63
C LEU A 623 -14.84 -11.77 -20.93
N MET A 624 -15.67 -12.41 -21.73
CA MET A 624 -16.25 -11.87 -22.96
C MET A 624 -17.78 -11.84 -22.87
N LEU A 625 -18.39 -11.05 -23.76
CA LEU A 625 -19.84 -10.98 -23.86
C LEU A 625 -20.41 -12.34 -24.28
N GLY A 626 -21.43 -12.83 -23.57
CA GLY A 626 -22.00 -14.15 -23.76
C GLY A 626 -21.37 -15.27 -22.93
N ASP A 627 -20.29 -15.01 -22.20
CA ASP A 627 -19.77 -15.96 -21.21
C ASP A 627 -20.76 -16.18 -20.07
N THR A 628 -20.65 -17.32 -19.39
CA THR A 628 -21.50 -17.71 -18.26
C THR A 628 -20.74 -17.64 -16.94
N LEU A 629 -21.37 -17.07 -15.93
CA LEU A 629 -20.87 -17.01 -14.55
C LEU A 629 -21.85 -17.75 -13.64
N THR A 630 -21.32 -18.68 -12.84
CA THR A 630 -22.07 -19.29 -11.75
C THR A 630 -21.71 -18.62 -10.44
N VAL A 631 -22.71 -18.06 -9.78
CA VAL A 631 -22.60 -17.38 -8.49
C VAL A 631 -23.41 -18.16 -7.47
N ASN A 632 -22.77 -18.64 -6.40
CA ASN A 632 -23.46 -19.25 -5.27
C ASN A 632 -24.00 -18.14 -4.36
N ILE A 633 -25.32 -18.08 -4.18
CA ILE A 633 -26.02 -17.11 -3.34
C ILE A 633 -26.80 -17.90 -2.29
N LEU A 634 -26.43 -17.74 -1.01
CA LEU A 634 -27.07 -18.45 0.10
C LEU A 634 -27.13 -19.97 -0.11
N GLY A 635 -26.05 -20.57 -0.63
CA GLY A 635 -25.94 -22.01 -0.87
C GLY A 635 -26.57 -22.49 -2.19
N ARG A 636 -27.17 -21.61 -3.00
CA ARG A 636 -27.78 -21.97 -4.29
C ARG A 636 -26.98 -21.37 -5.44
N ASP A 637 -26.63 -22.21 -6.41
CA ASP A 637 -25.93 -21.77 -7.62
C ASP A 637 -26.89 -21.07 -8.60
N LEU A 638 -26.61 -19.82 -8.92
CA LEU A 638 -27.23 -19.04 -9.99
C LEU A 638 -26.25 -18.95 -11.16
N THR A 639 -26.58 -19.55 -12.30
CA THR A 639 -25.80 -19.40 -13.52
C THR A 639 -26.45 -18.36 -14.43
N ALA A 640 -25.71 -17.29 -14.74
CA ALA A 640 -26.17 -16.19 -15.57
C ALA A 640 -25.20 -15.91 -16.72
N THR A 641 -25.74 -15.45 -17.84
CA THR A 641 -24.97 -15.07 -19.03
C THR A 641 -24.65 -13.59 -19.02
N ILE A 642 -23.40 -13.21 -19.33
CA ILE A 642 -22.99 -11.81 -19.40
C ILE A 642 -23.63 -11.15 -20.62
N ALA A 643 -24.61 -10.28 -20.36
CA ALA A 643 -25.36 -9.55 -21.39
C ALA A 643 -24.66 -8.24 -21.79
N ASN A 644 -23.98 -7.58 -20.84
CA ASN A 644 -23.27 -6.33 -21.07
C ASN A 644 -22.16 -6.07 -20.04
N PHE A 645 -21.17 -5.28 -20.44
CA PHE A 645 -20.17 -4.69 -19.55
C PHE A 645 -20.47 -3.22 -19.29
N ARG A 646 -20.17 -2.76 -18.07
CA ARG A 646 -20.35 -1.36 -17.68
C ARG A 646 -19.16 -0.80 -16.92
N GLU A 647 -18.95 0.50 -17.07
CA GLU A 647 -17.98 1.25 -16.27
C GLU A 647 -18.51 1.38 -14.82
N VAL A 648 -17.69 1.01 -13.83
CA VAL A 648 -18.01 1.17 -12.40
C VAL A 648 -16.92 1.99 -11.75
N LYS A 649 -17.31 3.06 -11.05
CA LYS A 649 -16.39 3.98 -10.37
C LYS A 649 -16.55 3.85 -8.87
N PHE A 650 -15.87 2.88 -8.27
CA PHE A 650 -15.88 2.70 -6.81
C PHE A 650 -15.38 3.94 -6.04
N GLU A 651 -14.63 4.84 -6.70
CA GLU A 651 -14.14 6.11 -6.16
C GLU A 651 -15.23 7.12 -5.82
N THR A 652 -16.46 6.97 -6.35
CA THR A 652 -17.56 7.92 -6.09
C THR A 652 -18.23 7.70 -4.74
N MET A 653 -17.91 6.63 -4.01
CA MET A 653 -18.52 6.25 -2.71
C MET A 653 -20.05 6.06 -2.76
N GLY A 654 -20.66 6.06 -3.95
CA GLY A 654 -22.06 5.69 -4.15
C GLY A 654 -22.27 4.17 -4.17
N ILE A 655 -23.53 3.75 -4.29
CA ILE A 655 -23.91 2.33 -4.31
C ILE A 655 -23.43 1.69 -5.63
N ASN A 656 -22.39 0.86 -5.56
CA ASN A 656 -21.78 0.20 -6.71
C ASN A 656 -21.66 -1.31 -6.48
N PHE A 657 -21.97 -2.10 -7.50
CA PHE A 657 -21.90 -3.57 -7.45
C PHE A 657 -21.00 -4.11 -8.56
N LEU A 658 -20.33 -5.23 -8.32
CA LEU A 658 -19.58 -5.92 -9.37
C LEU A 658 -20.54 -6.54 -10.39
N MET A 659 -21.61 -7.16 -9.88
CA MET A 659 -22.58 -7.94 -10.63
C MET A 659 -23.98 -7.35 -10.41
N THR A 660 -24.66 -7.06 -11.50
CA THR A 660 -26.09 -6.73 -11.51
C THR A 660 -26.79 -7.77 -12.36
N VAL A 661 -27.82 -8.44 -11.85
CA VAL A 661 -28.59 -9.45 -12.59
C VAL A 661 -30.00 -8.98 -12.88
N ASP A 662 -30.70 -9.70 -13.76
CA ASP A 662 -32.13 -9.44 -13.96
C ASP A 662 -32.94 -9.75 -12.68
N PRO A 663 -34.07 -9.06 -12.43
CA PRO A 663 -34.88 -9.29 -11.24
C PRO A 663 -35.48 -10.69 -11.15
N ALA A 664 -35.81 -11.33 -12.28
CA ALA A 664 -36.45 -12.64 -12.31
C ALA A 664 -35.51 -13.72 -11.75
N ALA A 665 -34.21 -13.58 -11.94
CA ALA A 665 -33.18 -14.48 -11.42
C ALA A 665 -33.11 -14.52 -9.87
N LEU A 666 -33.49 -13.43 -9.19
CA LEU A 666 -33.34 -13.28 -7.73
C LEU A 666 -34.65 -13.05 -6.96
N ALA A 667 -35.80 -13.11 -7.63
CA ALA A 667 -37.10 -12.81 -7.03
C ALA A 667 -37.44 -13.63 -5.76
N GLY A 668 -36.90 -14.85 -5.64
CA GLY A 668 -37.14 -15.74 -4.49
C GLY A 668 -36.05 -15.74 -3.42
N ALA A 669 -35.00 -14.94 -3.56
CA ALA A 669 -33.89 -14.92 -2.60
C ALA A 669 -34.16 -13.86 -1.51
N PRO A 670 -34.05 -14.21 -0.21
CA PRO A 670 -34.12 -13.23 0.86
C PRO A 670 -32.94 -12.25 0.72
N HIS A 671 -33.23 -10.97 0.90
CA HIS A 671 -32.27 -9.90 0.72
C HIS A 671 -32.61 -8.72 1.62
N THR A 672 -31.66 -7.79 1.69
CA THR A 672 -31.79 -6.52 2.40
C THR A 672 -31.50 -5.40 1.42
N HIS A 673 -31.85 -4.17 1.80
CA HIS A 673 -31.54 -2.98 1.02
C HIS A 673 -30.38 -2.21 1.64
N ILE A 674 -29.64 -1.57 0.74
CA ILE A 674 -28.64 -0.57 1.06
C ILE A 674 -29.17 0.78 0.59
N ALA A 675 -28.92 1.84 1.34
CA ALA A 675 -29.35 3.18 0.97
C ALA A 675 -28.27 4.22 1.25
N THR A 676 -28.18 5.20 0.35
CA THR A 676 -27.33 6.37 0.50
C THR A 676 -28.19 7.62 0.49
N VAL A 677 -28.00 8.45 1.51
CA VAL A 677 -28.69 9.73 1.65
C VAL A 677 -27.67 10.84 1.40
N TYR A 678 -27.97 11.71 0.45
CA TYR A 678 -27.21 12.91 0.15
C TYR A 678 -27.95 14.09 0.77
N ALA A 679 -27.23 14.87 1.58
CA ALA A 679 -27.78 16.02 2.28
C ALA A 679 -26.81 17.21 2.18
N GLU A 680 -27.33 18.42 2.35
CA GLU A 680 -26.49 19.61 2.51
C GLU A 680 -25.69 19.52 3.82
N PRO A 681 -24.46 20.08 3.88
CA PRO A 681 -23.61 20.00 5.07
C PRO A 681 -24.27 20.50 6.36
N GLU A 682 -25.20 21.46 6.27
CA GLU A 682 -25.94 21.98 7.42
C GLU A 682 -26.96 20.99 8.01
N ALA A 683 -27.34 19.95 7.26
CA ALA A 683 -28.22 18.87 7.69
C ALA A 683 -27.45 17.63 8.20
N GLU A 684 -26.12 17.65 8.10
CA GLU A 684 -25.27 16.62 8.72
C GLU A 684 -25.15 16.85 10.23
N ALA A 685 -25.12 15.77 11.01
CA ALA A 685 -24.88 15.88 12.44
C ALA A 685 -23.44 16.41 12.67
N PRO A 686 -23.21 17.37 13.58
CA PRO A 686 -21.87 17.82 13.90
C PRO A 686 -21.06 16.64 14.45
N LEU A 687 -19.94 16.34 13.78
CA LEU A 687 -19.01 15.24 14.11
C LEU A 687 -18.32 15.41 15.46
#